data_AF-T0SVM4-F1
#
_entry.id   AF-T0SVM4-F1
#
_cell.length_a   1.000
_cell.length_b   1.000
_cell.length_c   1.000
_cell.angle_alpha   90.00
_cell.angle_beta   90.00
_cell.angle_gamma   90.00
#
_symmetry.space_group_name_H-M   'P 1'
#
loop_
_entity.id
_entity.type
_entity.pdbx_description
1 polymer ?
#
loop_
_entity_poly.entity_id
_entity_poly.type
_entity_poly.pdbx_seq_one_letter_code
_entity_poly.pdbx_strand_id
1 'polypeptide(L)'
;MENSSQVGVLTITRSHKKNVKLLSPTEIYKQNKEEARLVLDNSISKLDGEFINIPTLRSYLDSELRTVENSLDQYQSELGKEQNNIFKTNGEMITVKSPSDGETVVGTIRFANVEDAKTAIKVIDEDFYNGKWSQMSWIERSMIMIKASDLMHARRNELSALIMKESGKAVNEALADVDEAIDFINFYIREQKKVLELGHYQARGPIAVVAPWNFPLAIPCGMTVSSLIAGNTVILKSAEQTPLIANVLVNLLYEAGVPETALIHLPGEGETVGQTLIESRDISGIVFTGSKPVGVHIAKTAAKRLYKNKKTQVEYPVKVITEMGGKNAVLVTNNAELDETVSGILYSAFAHAGQKCSACSRVIVDNQIKDKLTARLAEAARDIKVGSSDDFSVFINPLITSEEKKRLQEQVSEAIKEIKEFGGKVHIDRSQDDLPGYCVGPTILEVPKKRAFEKDSFSQRELFAPVVHVIGVDGLDEAIEVFNSVEYGLTGGIFSQSQDDIDYCVSKMQVGNIYVNRPITGARVGIEPFGGFKMSGTGPKAGGVDYIKSLQVLVTEIDSDIKSVFETGSDYEVKLAKSSGLPVAGRIERVVRALDAIINNFGPLFPGIFGNDKERLQTLRSWFIEDFQNIVEKGRDNRIIPGQLNFSKFDSFKESCVYISLNEKPNIETFINFLMALACGVGITVLCTNQKSYIWWRYLIDILIKNRFSSRNIDCYFVGFDQITKIAQNQIDVVIVDGNNEGVQRVITEFSNDLGKSVMTRFVTPMEMTPASSHFDLMFTYANERSYAVNVMRHGAPMELENL
;
A
#
# COMPACT_ATOMS: atom_id res chain seq x y z
N MET A 1 31.16 20.71 7.07
CA MET A 1 30.03 21.60 7.42
C MET A 1 30.35 22.55 8.57
N GLU A 2 30.94 22.08 9.67
CA GLU A 2 31.19 22.89 10.90
C GLU A 2 31.72 24.31 10.64
N ASN A 3 32.66 24.44 9.70
CA ASN A 3 33.31 25.71 9.39
C ASN A 3 33.01 26.24 7.98
N SER A 4 32.24 25.49 7.19
CA SER A 4 31.98 25.77 5.77
C SER A 4 30.52 26.06 5.47
N SER A 5 29.61 25.93 6.45
CA SER A 5 28.22 26.32 6.30
C SER A 5 28.08 27.84 6.17
N GLN A 6 26.95 28.32 5.66
CA GLN A 6 26.68 29.76 5.52
C GLN A 6 26.68 30.50 6.88
N VAL A 7 26.40 29.79 7.97
CA VAL A 7 26.42 30.31 9.35
C VAL A 7 27.76 30.06 10.06
N GLY A 8 28.69 29.33 9.43
CA GLY A 8 30.00 29.04 10.00
C GLY A 8 30.84 30.31 10.10
N VAL A 9 31.46 30.54 11.26
CA VAL A 9 32.26 31.74 11.53
C VAL A 9 33.35 31.94 10.47
N LEU A 10 34.03 30.87 10.03
CA LEU A 10 35.04 30.97 8.99
C LEU A 10 34.47 31.36 7.61
N THR A 11 33.28 30.88 7.23
CA THR A 11 32.60 31.29 5.99
C THR A 11 32.19 32.75 6.06
N ILE A 12 31.57 33.18 7.16
CA ILE A 12 31.11 34.56 7.37
C ILE A 12 32.31 35.53 7.30
N THR A 13 33.39 35.21 8.01
CA THR A 13 34.62 36.04 8.05
C THR A 13 35.35 36.10 6.71
N ARG A 14 35.22 35.08 5.85
CA ARG A 14 35.74 35.08 4.48
C ARG A 14 34.82 35.77 3.48
N SER A 15 33.55 35.99 3.82
CA SER A 15 32.59 36.60 2.89
C SER A 15 32.94 38.08 2.62
N HIS A 16 32.84 38.51 1.36
CA HIS A 16 33.11 39.91 0.97
C HIS A 16 32.05 40.91 1.46
N LYS A 17 30.97 40.43 2.10
CA LYS A 17 29.94 41.28 2.71
C LYS A 17 30.44 41.81 4.06
N LYS A 18 31.06 42.99 4.02
CA LYS A 18 31.54 43.74 5.20
C LYS A 18 30.35 44.23 6.06
N ASN A 19 29.74 43.36 6.86
CA ASN A 19 28.97 43.83 8.03
C ASN A 19 29.93 43.97 9.21
N VAL A 20 30.14 45.21 9.65
CA VAL A 20 31.25 45.64 10.53
C VAL A 20 30.89 45.52 12.02
N LYS A 21 29.70 45.02 12.37
CA LYS A 21 29.22 44.98 13.76
C LYS A 21 29.18 43.55 14.28
N LEU A 22 30.09 43.23 15.21
CA LEU A 22 30.00 42.04 16.04
C LEU A 22 28.89 42.26 17.07
N LEU A 23 27.83 41.46 16.97
CA LEU A 23 26.75 41.41 17.96
C LEU A 23 26.88 40.13 18.77
N SER A 24 26.59 40.20 20.06
CA SER A 24 26.55 38.99 20.89
C SER A 24 25.31 38.15 20.53
N PRO A 25 25.37 36.81 20.63
CA PRO A 25 24.20 35.95 20.45
C PRO A 25 23.01 36.36 21.33
N THR A 26 23.27 36.87 22.53
CA THR A 26 22.25 37.36 23.47
C THR A 26 21.54 38.61 22.96
N GLU A 27 22.26 39.56 22.36
CA GLU A 27 21.67 40.76 21.74
C GLU A 27 20.83 40.37 20.52
N ILE A 28 21.34 39.47 19.67
CA ILE A 28 20.60 38.95 18.51
C ILE A 28 19.31 38.25 18.96
N TYR A 29 19.38 37.42 20.00
CA TYR A 29 18.21 36.74 20.53
C TYR A 29 17.17 37.73 21.07
N LYS A 30 17.60 38.73 21.86
CA LYS A 30 16.70 39.77 22.38
C LYS A 30 16.05 40.56 21.24
N GLN A 31 16.85 40.99 20.26
CA GLN A 31 16.36 41.71 19.10
C GLN A 31 15.35 40.86 18.30
N ASN A 32 15.69 39.60 17.99
CA ASN A 32 14.78 38.71 17.26
C ASN A 32 13.50 38.42 18.06
N LYS A 33 13.57 38.37 19.39
CA LYS A 33 12.39 38.22 20.25
C LYS A 33 11.52 39.48 20.24
N GLU A 34 12.13 40.66 20.36
CA GLU A 34 11.43 41.96 20.30
C GLU A 34 10.79 42.22 18.93
N GLU A 35 11.45 41.82 17.85
CA GLU A 35 10.98 41.96 16.47
C GLU A 35 10.09 40.79 15.99
N ALA A 36 9.76 39.84 16.86
CA ALA A 36 8.99 38.63 16.55
C ALA A 36 9.56 37.80 15.36
N ARG A 37 10.90 37.76 15.23
CA ARG A 37 11.66 37.01 14.21
C ARG A 37 12.16 35.64 14.68
N LEU A 38 11.81 35.21 15.89
CA LEU A 38 12.15 33.86 16.35
C LEU A 38 11.37 32.83 15.53
N VAL A 39 12.09 32.00 14.77
CA VAL A 39 11.53 30.84 14.09
C VAL A 39 11.41 29.71 15.10
N LEU A 40 10.19 29.34 15.46
CA LEU A 40 9.91 28.16 16.27
C LEU A 40 9.87 26.91 15.38
N ASP A 41 10.04 25.75 16.00
CA ASP A 41 9.83 24.49 15.29
C ASP A 41 8.38 24.42 14.79
N ASN A 42 8.22 24.32 13.46
CA ASN A 42 6.91 24.29 12.82
C ASN A 42 6.06 23.10 13.27
N SER A 43 6.68 22.01 13.75
CA SER A 43 5.96 20.87 14.34
C SER A 43 5.25 21.21 15.65
N ILE A 44 5.62 22.32 16.29
CA ILE A 44 5.04 22.82 17.54
C ILE A 44 4.00 23.93 17.26
N SER A 45 4.09 24.63 16.13
CA SER A 45 3.38 25.91 15.92
C SER A 45 2.24 25.92 14.90
N LYS A 46 2.04 24.87 14.08
CA LYS A 46 0.98 24.82 13.06
C LYS A 46 0.04 23.62 13.24
N LEU A 47 -1.10 23.85 13.88
CA LEU A 47 -2.21 22.89 13.96
C LEU A 47 -3.29 23.17 12.89
N ASP A 48 -3.09 24.19 12.05
CA ASP A 48 -4.11 24.91 11.28
C ASP A 48 -3.93 24.74 9.76
N GLY A 49 -4.01 23.49 9.29
CA GLY A 49 -4.34 23.17 7.90
C GLY A 49 -3.55 22.01 7.29
N GLU A 50 -2.24 22.00 7.48
CA GLU A 50 -1.37 20.93 6.95
C GLU A 50 -1.31 19.72 7.90
N PHE A 51 -1.09 18.55 7.33
CA PHE A 51 -0.88 17.33 8.11
C PHE A 51 0.58 17.27 8.60
N ILE A 52 0.75 17.05 9.90
CA ILE A 52 2.05 16.87 10.55
C ILE A 52 1.93 15.59 11.38
N ASN A 53 2.77 14.60 11.07
CA ASN A 53 2.91 13.39 11.90
C ASN A 53 3.29 13.78 13.33
N ILE A 54 2.74 13.07 14.30
CA ILE A 54 2.99 13.36 15.70
C ILE A 54 4.47 13.14 16.07
N PRO A 55 5.01 13.91 17.04
CA PRO A 55 6.37 13.68 17.51
C PRO A 55 6.54 12.31 18.18
N THR A 56 7.57 11.59 17.76
CA THR A 56 7.95 10.31 18.38
C THR A 56 8.51 10.54 19.78
N LEU A 57 8.12 9.68 20.72
CA LEU A 57 8.72 9.62 22.06
C LEU A 57 10.19 9.22 21.92
N ARG A 58 11.06 9.97 22.60
CA ARG A 58 12.50 9.84 22.57
C ARG A 58 12.94 8.86 23.66
N SER A 59 12.81 7.58 23.36
CA SER A 59 13.15 6.49 24.29
C SER A 59 14.62 6.49 24.75
N TYR A 60 15.50 7.20 24.04
CA TYR A 60 16.88 7.44 24.45
C TYR A 60 17.04 8.51 25.55
N LEU A 61 15.96 9.20 25.95
CA LEU A 61 15.94 10.10 27.09
C LEU A 61 15.31 9.39 28.30
N ASP A 62 16.08 9.22 29.38
CA ASP A 62 15.62 8.55 30.61
C ASP A 62 14.28 9.09 31.12
N SER A 63 14.06 10.41 31.04
CA SER A 63 12.83 11.03 31.53
C SER A 63 11.60 10.59 30.74
N GLU A 64 11.74 10.37 29.43
CA GLU A 64 10.64 9.91 28.57
C GLU A 64 10.49 8.39 28.65
N LEU A 65 11.61 7.65 28.67
CA LEU A 65 11.59 6.19 28.81
C LEU A 65 10.87 5.73 30.08
N ARG A 66 11.13 6.40 31.22
CA ARG A 66 10.46 6.14 32.50
C ARG A 66 8.94 6.26 32.43
N THR A 67 8.41 7.12 31.54
CA THR A 67 6.96 7.23 31.39
C THR A 67 6.35 5.96 30.80
N VAL A 68 7.10 5.24 29.97
CA VAL A 68 6.68 3.96 29.38
C VAL A 68 6.88 2.82 30.39
N GLU A 69 8.00 2.81 31.12
CA GLU A 69 8.24 1.85 32.22
C GLU A 69 7.11 1.91 33.26
N ASN A 70 6.75 3.13 33.70
CA ASN A 70 5.65 3.32 34.64
C ASN A 70 4.30 2.80 34.09
N SER A 71 4.04 2.95 32.80
CA SER A 71 2.82 2.43 32.17
C SER A 71 2.83 0.90 32.08
N LEU A 72 3.97 0.26 31.82
CA LEU A 72 4.10 -1.20 31.88
C LEU A 72 3.89 -1.73 33.29
N ASP A 73 4.44 -1.05 34.31
CA ASP A 73 4.25 -1.40 35.71
C ASP A 73 2.78 -1.27 36.14
N GLN A 74 2.12 -0.19 35.72
CA GLN A 74 0.69 0.01 35.96
C GLN A 74 -0.15 -1.05 35.23
N TYR A 75 0.24 -1.45 34.02
CA TYR A 75 -0.48 -2.45 33.25
C TYR A 75 -0.47 -3.84 33.91
N GLN A 76 0.45 -4.11 34.84
CA GLN A 76 0.44 -5.35 35.62
C GLN A 76 -0.90 -5.59 36.34
N SER A 77 -1.60 -4.54 36.79
CA SER A 77 -2.92 -4.68 37.42
C SER A 77 -4.05 -4.96 36.43
N GLU A 78 -3.80 -4.82 35.12
CA GLU A 78 -4.76 -5.07 34.04
C GLU A 78 -4.64 -6.48 33.45
N LEU A 79 -3.54 -7.19 33.72
CA LEU A 79 -3.30 -8.54 33.23
C LEU A 79 -4.38 -9.53 33.69
N GLY A 80 -4.72 -10.47 32.81
CA GLY A 80 -5.65 -11.57 33.09
C GLY A 80 -7.13 -11.18 33.13
N LYS A 81 -7.48 -9.91 32.89
CA LYS A 81 -8.87 -9.45 32.87
C LYS A 81 -9.60 -9.92 31.62
N GLU A 82 -10.88 -10.26 31.80
CA GLU A 82 -11.81 -10.48 30.70
C GLU A 82 -12.18 -9.15 30.06
N GLN A 83 -11.96 -9.05 28.75
CA GLN A 83 -12.31 -7.88 27.97
C GLN A 83 -13.80 -7.88 27.67
N ASN A 84 -14.47 -6.80 28.06
CA ASN A 84 -15.85 -6.57 27.68
C ASN A 84 -15.90 -6.04 26.24
N ASN A 85 -16.33 -6.89 25.30
CA ASN A 85 -16.72 -6.45 23.96
C ASN A 85 -18.18 -5.98 24.01
N ILE A 86 -18.42 -4.72 23.64
CA ILE A 86 -19.75 -4.10 23.67
C ILE A 86 -20.73 -4.85 22.74
N PHE A 87 -20.26 -5.27 21.56
CA PHE A 87 -21.04 -6.17 20.74
C PHE A 87 -20.93 -7.58 21.30
N LYS A 88 -22.05 -8.13 21.76
CA LYS A 88 -22.09 -9.46 22.37
C LYS A 88 -21.76 -10.53 21.34
N THR A 89 -20.68 -11.26 21.59
CA THR A 89 -20.29 -12.46 20.87
C THR A 89 -20.67 -13.70 21.68
N ASN A 90 -20.93 -14.83 21.01
CA ASN A 90 -21.39 -16.08 21.62
C ASN A 90 -20.50 -17.28 21.28
N GLY A 91 -19.31 -17.04 20.73
CA GLY A 91 -18.31 -18.07 20.47
C GLY A 91 -17.49 -18.42 21.71
N GLU A 92 -16.33 -19.02 21.44
CA GLU A 92 -15.41 -19.51 22.47
C GLU A 92 -14.71 -18.37 23.22
N MET A 93 -14.43 -18.57 24.52
CA MET A 93 -13.60 -17.66 25.29
C MET A 93 -12.13 -17.98 25.03
N ILE A 94 -11.39 -17.03 24.49
CA ILE A 94 -9.97 -17.19 24.16
C ILE A 94 -9.11 -16.49 25.20
N THR A 95 -8.05 -17.18 25.62
CA THR A 95 -7.02 -16.65 26.52
C THR A 95 -5.82 -16.21 25.71
N VAL A 96 -5.51 -14.92 25.76
CA VAL A 96 -4.36 -14.34 25.06
C VAL A 96 -3.16 -14.33 26.00
N LYS A 97 -2.06 -14.93 25.56
CA LYS A 97 -0.82 -15.04 26.33
C LYS A 97 0.30 -14.22 25.72
N SER A 98 1.18 -13.71 26.57
CA SER A 98 2.33 -12.91 26.16
C SER A 98 3.32 -13.75 25.34
N PRO A 99 3.74 -13.30 24.15
CA PRO A 99 4.78 -13.96 23.38
C PRO A 99 6.16 -14.01 24.04
N SER A 100 6.39 -13.12 25.02
CA SER A 100 7.69 -12.96 25.69
C SER A 100 8.05 -14.13 26.61
N ASP A 101 7.05 -14.84 27.14
CA ASP A 101 7.24 -15.99 28.01
C ASP A 101 6.33 -17.19 27.65
N GLY A 102 5.23 -16.97 26.94
CA GLY A 102 4.23 -17.98 26.60
C GLY A 102 3.33 -18.41 27.76
N GLU A 103 3.46 -17.75 28.92
CA GLU A 103 2.81 -18.12 30.18
C GLU A 103 1.91 -17.00 30.72
N THR A 104 2.38 -15.76 30.68
CA THR A 104 1.66 -14.59 31.20
C THR A 104 0.36 -14.40 30.44
N VAL A 105 -0.77 -14.47 31.14
CA VAL A 105 -2.09 -14.19 30.57
C VAL A 105 -2.28 -12.68 30.48
N VAL A 106 -2.33 -12.15 29.26
CA VAL A 106 -2.57 -10.72 29.02
C VAL A 106 -4.03 -10.38 29.29
N GLY A 107 -4.95 -11.23 28.82
CA GLY A 107 -6.38 -11.10 29.05
C GLY A 107 -7.16 -12.20 28.37
N THR A 108 -8.49 -12.17 28.53
CA THR A 108 -9.40 -13.09 27.83
C THR A 108 -10.42 -12.30 27.03
N ILE A 109 -10.88 -12.86 25.90
CA ILE A 109 -11.93 -12.26 25.09
C ILE A 109 -12.74 -13.34 24.40
N ARG A 110 -14.05 -13.11 24.28
CA ARG A 110 -14.95 -14.05 23.61
C ARG A 110 -14.97 -13.82 22.11
N PHE A 111 -14.63 -14.85 21.35
CA PHE A 111 -14.70 -14.81 19.89
C PHE A 111 -16.15 -14.85 19.41
N ALA A 112 -16.38 -14.26 18.25
CA ALA A 112 -17.60 -14.36 17.46
C ALA A 112 -17.68 -15.71 16.76
N ASN A 113 -18.89 -16.20 16.55
CA ASN A 113 -19.18 -17.31 15.66
C ASN A 113 -19.90 -16.81 14.38
N VAL A 114 -20.27 -17.74 13.50
CA VAL A 114 -20.94 -17.42 12.23
C VAL A 114 -22.28 -16.68 12.43
N GLU A 115 -23.05 -17.02 13.47
CA GLU A 115 -24.34 -16.36 13.74
C GLU A 115 -24.15 -14.93 14.28
N ASP A 116 -23.11 -14.70 15.08
CA ASP A 116 -22.72 -13.36 15.51
C ASP A 116 -22.32 -12.50 14.29
N ALA A 117 -21.56 -13.08 13.34
CA ALA A 117 -21.17 -12.38 12.11
C ALA A 117 -22.38 -11.99 11.25
N LYS A 118 -23.35 -12.90 11.06
CA LYS A 118 -24.62 -12.60 10.36
C LYS A 118 -25.41 -11.52 11.07
N THR A 119 -25.44 -11.54 12.40
CA THR A 119 -26.13 -10.53 13.21
C THR A 119 -25.46 -9.16 13.05
N ALA A 120 -24.12 -9.11 13.11
CA ALA A 120 -23.37 -7.88 12.90
C ALA A 120 -23.58 -7.29 11.50
N ILE A 121 -23.58 -8.14 10.45
CA ILE A 121 -23.90 -7.72 9.07
C ILE A 121 -25.27 -7.05 9.01
N LYS A 122 -26.27 -7.64 9.67
CA LYS A 122 -27.62 -7.07 9.69
C LYS A 122 -27.64 -5.71 10.40
N VAL A 123 -27.00 -5.59 11.57
CA VAL A 123 -26.97 -4.34 12.34
C VAL A 123 -26.26 -3.23 11.56
N ILE A 124 -25.11 -3.52 10.97
CA ILE A 124 -24.28 -2.53 10.27
C ILE A 124 -24.95 -2.04 8.97
N ASP A 125 -25.70 -2.92 8.29
CA ASP A 125 -26.49 -2.60 7.11
C ASP A 125 -27.71 -1.75 7.49
N GLU A 126 -28.44 -2.14 8.54
CA GLU A 126 -29.58 -1.37 9.05
C GLU A 126 -29.17 0.05 9.50
N ASP A 127 -28.04 0.18 10.20
CA ASP A 127 -27.48 1.48 10.62
C ASP A 127 -27.02 2.32 9.43
N PHE A 128 -26.43 1.73 8.40
CA PHE A 128 -26.02 2.51 7.22
C PHE A 128 -27.19 3.25 6.58
N TYR A 129 -28.37 2.62 6.54
CA TYR A 129 -29.55 3.22 5.90
C TYR A 129 -30.40 4.07 6.84
N ASN A 130 -30.53 3.67 8.11
CA ASN A 130 -31.48 4.28 9.06
C ASN A 130 -30.81 4.92 10.29
N GLY A 131 -29.53 4.65 10.49
CA GLY A 131 -28.72 5.17 11.58
C GLY A 131 -28.24 6.59 11.35
N LYS A 132 -27.56 7.14 12.37
CA LYS A 132 -27.10 8.52 12.35
C LYS A 132 -25.77 8.69 11.63
N TRP A 133 -24.91 7.67 11.60
CA TRP A 133 -23.52 7.81 11.17
C TRP A 133 -23.37 8.24 9.70
N SER A 134 -24.05 7.54 8.80
CA SER A 134 -24.03 7.84 7.36
C SER A 134 -24.71 9.18 7.01
N GLN A 135 -25.56 9.69 7.90
CA GLN A 135 -26.31 10.94 7.75
C GLN A 135 -25.59 12.15 8.36
N MET A 136 -24.62 11.94 9.25
CA MET A 136 -23.75 13.00 9.75
C MET A 136 -23.00 13.67 8.60
N SER A 137 -22.77 14.96 8.74
CA SER A 137 -21.82 15.66 7.88
C SER A 137 -20.41 15.08 8.06
N TRP A 138 -19.56 15.22 7.04
CA TRP A 138 -18.16 14.83 7.16
C TRP A 138 -17.43 15.60 8.27
N ILE A 139 -17.87 16.83 8.59
CA ILE A 139 -17.32 17.67 9.66
C ILE A 139 -17.63 17.05 11.03
N GLU A 140 -18.87 16.62 11.27
CA GLU A 140 -19.26 15.94 12.52
C GLU A 140 -18.47 14.66 12.73
N ARG A 141 -18.35 13.82 11.69
CA ARG A 141 -17.49 12.62 11.75
C ARG A 141 -16.04 12.98 12.02
N SER A 142 -15.52 14.04 11.39
CA SER A 142 -14.14 14.49 11.59
C SER A 142 -13.89 14.97 13.03
N MET A 143 -14.82 15.68 13.66
CA MET A 143 -14.68 16.11 15.06
C MET A 143 -14.60 14.90 16.02
N ILE A 144 -15.40 13.86 15.76
CA ILE A 144 -15.33 12.60 16.51
C ILE A 144 -13.95 11.95 16.33
N MET A 145 -13.44 11.92 15.10
CA MET A 145 -12.13 11.33 14.80
C MET A 145 -10.96 12.12 15.42
N ILE A 146 -11.03 13.46 15.45
CA ILE A 146 -10.07 14.29 16.19
C ILE A 146 -10.06 13.91 17.67
N LYS A 147 -11.24 13.79 18.29
CA LYS A 147 -11.36 13.35 19.69
C LYS A 147 -10.76 11.94 19.90
N ALA A 148 -10.96 11.01 18.98
CA ALA A 148 -10.35 9.68 19.04
C ALA A 148 -8.81 9.76 19.00
N SER A 149 -8.26 10.59 18.11
CA SER A 149 -6.82 10.88 18.03
C SER A 149 -6.29 11.44 19.36
N ASP A 150 -6.97 12.41 19.96
CA ASP A 150 -6.56 13.01 21.24
C ASP A 150 -6.58 12.00 22.39
N LEU A 151 -7.61 11.13 22.44
CA LEU A 151 -7.70 10.05 23.42
C LEU A 151 -6.56 9.03 23.26
N MET A 152 -6.26 8.62 22.02
CA MET A 152 -5.12 7.73 21.74
C MET A 152 -3.80 8.37 22.15
N HIS A 153 -3.60 9.66 21.83
CA HIS A 153 -2.40 10.39 22.19
C HIS A 153 -2.25 10.50 23.72
N ALA A 154 -3.33 10.79 24.44
CA ALA A 154 -3.34 10.85 25.90
C ALA A 154 -3.03 9.49 26.56
N ARG A 155 -3.43 8.38 25.92
CA ARG A 155 -3.22 7.00 26.40
C ARG A 155 -2.06 6.29 25.70
N ARG A 156 -1.19 7.03 25.02
CA ARG A 156 -0.15 6.48 24.12
C ARG A 156 0.71 5.40 24.78
N ASN A 157 1.18 5.66 26.00
CA ASN A 157 2.06 4.73 26.72
C ASN A 157 1.30 3.48 27.21
N GLU A 158 0.04 3.63 27.62
CA GLU A 158 -0.83 2.52 28.03
C GLU A 158 -1.11 1.58 26.84
N LEU A 159 -1.45 2.17 25.69
CA LEU A 159 -1.66 1.41 24.45
C LEU A 159 -0.37 0.69 24.03
N SER A 160 0.78 1.37 24.12
CA SER A 160 2.08 0.75 23.83
C SER A 160 2.36 -0.41 24.76
N ALA A 161 2.10 -0.28 26.07
CA ALA A 161 2.28 -1.35 27.04
C ALA A 161 1.43 -2.59 26.70
N LEU A 162 0.15 -2.40 26.36
CA LEU A 162 -0.71 -3.51 25.90
C LEU A 162 -0.15 -4.16 24.63
N ILE A 163 0.26 -3.37 23.63
CA ILE A 163 0.85 -3.89 22.39
C ILE A 163 2.12 -4.72 22.68
N MET A 164 2.98 -4.26 23.57
CA MET A 164 4.20 -4.97 23.97
C MET A 164 3.89 -6.31 24.65
N LYS A 165 2.85 -6.36 25.48
CA LYS A 165 2.41 -7.59 26.16
C LYS A 165 1.66 -8.55 25.25
N GLU A 166 0.78 -8.03 24.41
CA GLU A 166 -0.09 -8.83 23.55
C GLU A 166 0.62 -9.36 22.31
N SER A 167 1.33 -8.49 21.59
CA SER A 167 1.99 -8.83 20.32
C SER A 167 3.48 -9.09 20.46
N GLY A 168 4.04 -8.87 21.65
CA GLY A 168 5.47 -9.04 21.91
C GLY A 168 6.34 -7.97 21.24
N LYS A 169 5.82 -6.83 20.76
CA LYS A 169 6.64 -5.78 20.14
C LYS A 169 7.67 -5.19 21.09
N ALA A 170 8.87 -4.86 20.59
CA ALA A 170 9.81 -4.03 21.33
C ALA A 170 9.25 -2.60 21.51
N VAL A 171 9.69 -1.90 22.55
CA VAL A 171 9.12 -0.60 22.97
C VAL A 171 9.02 0.44 21.83
N ASN A 172 10.07 0.59 21.04
CA ASN A 172 10.08 1.56 19.92
C ASN A 172 9.11 1.15 18.80
N GLU A 173 8.94 -0.15 18.57
CA GLU A 173 7.99 -0.67 17.57
C GLU A 173 6.54 -0.53 18.06
N ALA A 174 6.29 -0.70 19.36
CA ALA A 174 4.97 -0.49 19.96
C ALA A 174 4.57 0.99 19.97
N LEU A 175 5.49 1.88 20.33
CA LEU A 175 5.27 3.34 20.27
C LEU A 175 4.98 3.79 18.84
N ALA A 176 5.75 3.30 17.86
CA ALA A 176 5.53 3.63 16.45
C ALA A 176 4.16 3.15 15.94
N ASP A 177 3.66 2.02 16.43
CA ASP A 177 2.32 1.49 16.10
C ASP A 177 1.19 2.44 16.58
N VAL A 178 1.33 2.98 17.79
CA VAL A 178 0.37 3.96 18.30
C VAL A 178 0.47 5.28 17.54
N ASP A 179 1.70 5.74 17.23
CA ASP A 179 1.92 6.98 16.50
C ASP A 179 1.31 6.92 15.10
N GLU A 180 1.54 5.82 14.39
CA GLU A 180 1.01 5.61 13.06
C GLU A 180 -0.53 5.55 13.05
N ALA A 181 -1.14 4.97 14.09
CA ALA A 181 -2.60 4.98 14.26
C ALA A 181 -3.17 6.40 14.39
N ILE A 182 -2.53 7.25 15.20
CA ILE A 182 -2.91 8.65 15.39
C ILE A 182 -2.70 9.45 14.09
N ASP A 183 -1.60 9.18 13.39
CA ASP A 183 -1.28 9.81 12.13
C ASP A 183 -2.29 9.46 11.03
N PHE A 184 -2.74 8.20 10.94
CA PHE A 184 -3.80 7.81 9.99
C PHE A 184 -5.08 8.60 10.20
N ILE A 185 -5.53 8.75 11.45
CA ILE A 185 -6.72 9.53 11.79
C ILE A 185 -6.56 10.97 11.31
N ASN A 186 -5.47 11.63 11.72
CA ASN A 186 -5.22 13.03 11.41
C ASN A 186 -5.04 13.29 9.92
N PHE A 187 -4.41 12.37 9.21
CA PHE A 187 -4.20 12.46 7.77
C PHE A 187 -5.53 12.30 7.00
N TYR A 188 -6.29 11.24 7.26
CA TYR A 188 -7.50 10.94 6.49
C TYR A 188 -8.62 11.97 6.66
N ILE A 189 -8.72 12.63 7.81
CA ILE A 189 -9.66 13.76 8.01
C ILE A 189 -9.36 14.89 7.01
N ARG A 190 -8.07 15.22 6.83
CA ARG A 190 -7.62 16.27 5.91
C ARG A 190 -7.79 15.86 4.45
N GLU A 191 -7.55 14.58 4.13
CA GLU A 191 -7.77 14.06 2.78
C GLU A 191 -9.25 13.98 2.40
N GLN A 192 -10.15 13.68 3.35
CA GLN A 192 -11.59 13.70 3.08
C GLN A 192 -12.07 15.05 2.55
N LYS A 193 -11.55 16.15 3.12
CA LYS A 193 -11.87 17.51 2.66
C LYS A 193 -11.51 17.67 1.19
N LYS A 194 -10.30 17.24 0.79
CA LYS A 194 -9.83 17.33 -0.60
C LYS A 194 -10.67 16.47 -1.55
N VAL A 195 -11.09 15.27 -1.12
CA VAL A 195 -11.97 14.42 -1.95
C VAL A 195 -13.31 15.11 -2.24
N LEU A 196 -13.88 15.81 -1.27
CA LEU A 196 -15.15 16.53 -1.45
C LEU A 196 -15.02 17.75 -2.39
N GLU A 197 -13.81 18.29 -2.56
CA GLU A 197 -13.52 19.36 -3.53
C GLU A 197 -13.47 18.82 -4.98
N LEU A 198 -13.28 17.50 -5.17
CA LEU A 198 -13.24 16.85 -6.49
C LEU A 198 -14.64 16.55 -7.06
N GLY A 199 -15.67 16.47 -6.21
CA GLY A 199 -17.04 16.18 -6.65
C GLY A 199 -17.95 15.62 -5.56
N HIS A 200 -19.15 15.22 -5.96
CA HIS A 200 -20.18 14.67 -5.06
C HIS A 200 -19.95 13.19 -4.74
N TYR A 201 -18.90 12.90 -3.98
CA TYR A 201 -18.62 11.56 -3.46
C TYR A 201 -19.55 11.19 -2.30
N GLN A 202 -20.07 9.96 -2.32
CA GLN A 202 -20.91 9.40 -1.26
C GLN A 202 -20.31 8.10 -0.71
N ALA A 203 -20.65 7.76 0.52
CA ALA A 203 -20.28 6.49 1.12
C ALA A 203 -20.79 5.31 0.28
N ARG A 204 -20.02 4.22 0.23
CA ARG A 204 -20.37 3.02 -0.55
C ARG A 204 -21.41 2.15 0.13
N GLY A 205 -21.40 2.08 1.45
CA GLY A 205 -22.20 1.12 2.20
C GLY A 205 -21.42 0.53 3.36
N PRO A 206 -21.90 -0.57 3.95
CA PRO A 206 -21.14 -1.32 4.95
C PRO A 206 -19.81 -1.84 4.39
N ILE A 207 -18.74 -1.75 5.19
CA ILE A 207 -17.39 -2.21 4.86
C ILE A 207 -16.93 -3.26 5.87
N ALA A 208 -16.36 -4.36 5.38
CA ALA A 208 -15.67 -5.34 6.21
C ALA A 208 -14.16 -5.03 6.24
N VAL A 209 -13.62 -4.78 7.42
CA VAL A 209 -12.19 -4.62 7.67
C VAL A 209 -11.65 -5.91 8.27
N VAL A 210 -10.64 -6.50 7.63
CA VAL A 210 -9.98 -7.73 8.11
C VAL A 210 -8.50 -7.39 8.33
N ALA A 211 -8.10 -7.32 9.59
CA ALA A 211 -6.82 -6.75 10.00
C ALA A 211 -5.77 -7.80 10.41
N PRO A 212 -4.47 -7.49 10.26
CA PRO A 212 -3.37 -8.38 10.63
C PRO A 212 -2.97 -8.18 12.10
N TRP A 213 -2.13 -9.07 12.61
CA TRP A 213 -1.62 -9.05 13.99
C TRP A 213 -0.30 -8.29 14.16
N ASN A 214 0.44 -8.02 13.08
CA ASN A 214 1.81 -7.53 13.18
C ASN A 214 1.91 -6.00 13.35
N PHE A 215 0.86 -5.26 13.04
CA PHE A 215 0.65 -3.87 13.45
C PHE A 215 -0.78 -3.78 14.00
N PRO A 216 -1.01 -4.30 15.21
CA PRO A 216 -2.36 -4.61 15.66
C PRO A 216 -3.17 -3.38 16.08
N LEU A 217 -2.58 -2.17 16.05
CA LEU A 217 -3.30 -0.92 16.26
C LEU A 217 -3.31 -0.05 14.98
N ALA A 218 -2.16 0.28 14.40
CA ALA A 218 -2.02 1.19 13.27
C ALA A 218 -2.83 0.77 12.05
N ILE A 219 -2.63 -0.46 11.58
CA ILE A 219 -3.30 -0.96 10.37
C ILE A 219 -4.83 -1.11 10.59
N PRO A 220 -5.33 -1.77 11.65
CA PRO A 220 -6.77 -1.82 11.90
C PRO A 220 -7.37 -0.44 12.10
N CYS A 221 -6.67 0.48 12.78
CA CYS A 221 -7.11 1.88 12.90
C CYS A 221 -7.24 2.51 11.52
N GLY A 222 -6.17 2.54 10.73
CA GLY A 222 -6.15 3.17 9.41
C GLY A 222 -7.26 2.68 8.48
N MET A 223 -7.47 1.36 8.40
CA MET A 223 -8.53 0.76 7.57
C MET A 223 -9.95 1.09 8.09
N THR A 224 -10.14 1.07 9.41
CA THR A 224 -11.42 1.34 10.05
C THR A 224 -11.79 2.82 9.95
N VAL A 225 -10.88 3.71 10.34
CA VAL A 225 -11.14 5.15 10.39
C VAL A 225 -11.28 5.75 9.00
N SER A 226 -10.53 5.29 7.99
CA SER A 226 -10.72 5.77 6.61
C SER A 226 -12.13 5.46 6.11
N SER A 227 -12.64 4.25 6.43
CA SER A 227 -13.97 3.81 6.04
C SER A 227 -15.06 4.62 6.77
N LEU A 228 -14.89 4.83 8.07
CA LEU A 228 -15.80 5.63 8.90
C LEU A 228 -15.83 7.10 8.48
N ILE A 229 -14.68 7.73 8.23
CA ILE A 229 -14.58 9.14 7.78
C ILE A 229 -15.30 9.33 6.44
N ALA A 230 -15.11 8.38 5.50
CA ALA A 230 -15.80 8.34 4.21
C ALA A 230 -17.34 8.19 4.33
N GLY A 231 -17.86 7.91 5.52
CA GLY A 231 -19.29 7.82 5.84
C GLY A 231 -19.86 6.40 5.78
N ASN A 232 -19.01 5.40 5.66
CA ASN A 232 -19.40 3.99 5.69
C ASN A 232 -19.61 3.53 7.14
N THR A 233 -20.43 2.49 7.32
CA THR A 233 -20.45 1.70 8.56
C THR A 233 -19.46 0.54 8.45
N VAL A 234 -18.91 0.06 9.56
CA VAL A 234 -17.74 -0.85 9.54
C VAL A 234 -17.89 -2.05 10.46
N ILE A 235 -17.52 -3.23 9.97
CA ILE A 235 -17.22 -4.39 10.81
C ILE A 235 -15.71 -4.58 10.81
N LEU A 236 -15.07 -4.50 11.98
CA LEU A 236 -13.66 -4.83 12.17
C LEU A 236 -13.54 -6.27 12.67
N LYS A 237 -13.03 -7.17 11.82
CA LYS A 237 -12.51 -8.49 12.24
C LYS A 237 -11.01 -8.37 12.49
N SER A 238 -10.62 -8.31 13.76
CA SER A 238 -9.22 -8.27 14.17
C SER A 238 -8.56 -9.63 13.97
N ALA A 239 -7.23 -9.65 13.89
CA ALA A 239 -6.48 -10.90 13.95
C ALA A 239 -6.75 -11.64 15.27
N GLU A 240 -6.67 -12.97 15.22
CA GLU A 240 -6.95 -13.85 16.35
C GLU A 240 -5.90 -13.73 17.46
N GLN A 241 -4.69 -13.34 17.10
CA GLN A 241 -3.54 -13.22 17.99
C GLN A 241 -3.56 -11.92 18.80
N THR A 242 -4.17 -10.85 18.28
CA THR A 242 -4.16 -9.51 18.89
C THR A 242 -5.57 -8.88 19.03
N PRO A 243 -6.54 -9.58 19.64
CA PRO A 243 -7.92 -9.10 19.73
C PRO A 243 -8.14 -8.05 20.84
N LEU A 244 -7.27 -7.98 21.85
CA LEU A 244 -7.42 -7.11 23.01
C LEU A 244 -7.16 -5.64 22.63
N ILE A 245 -6.04 -5.33 21.97
CA ILE A 245 -5.76 -3.96 21.50
C ILE A 245 -6.78 -3.49 20.46
N ALA A 246 -7.29 -4.40 19.61
CA ALA A 246 -8.35 -4.08 18.67
C ALA A 246 -9.68 -3.74 19.38
N ASN A 247 -10.00 -4.43 20.47
CA ASN A 247 -11.15 -4.08 21.32
C ASN A 247 -10.96 -2.70 21.97
N VAL A 248 -9.74 -2.38 22.43
CA VAL A 248 -9.41 -1.05 22.98
C VAL A 248 -9.56 0.05 21.90
N LEU A 249 -9.08 -0.19 20.67
CA LEU A 249 -9.29 0.72 19.53
C LEU A 249 -10.78 1.03 19.33
N VAL A 250 -11.63 0.00 19.28
CA VAL A 250 -13.07 0.19 19.07
C VAL A 250 -13.72 0.92 20.25
N ASN A 251 -13.34 0.59 21.49
CA ASN A 251 -13.82 1.30 22.68
C ASN A 251 -13.43 2.78 22.68
N LEU A 252 -12.21 3.12 22.24
CA LEU A 252 -11.78 4.51 22.09
C LEU A 252 -12.60 5.25 21.03
N LEU A 253 -12.96 4.59 19.93
CA LEU A 253 -13.82 5.17 18.90
C LEU A 253 -15.25 5.40 19.41
N TYR A 254 -15.79 4.49 20.23
CA TYR A 254 -17.07 4.71 20.89
C TYR A 254 -17.02 5.86 21.90
N GLU A 255 -15.98 5.92 22.74
CA GLU A 255 -15.76 7.02 23.68
C GLU A 255 -15.66 8.37 22.95
N ALA A 256 -15.04 8.38 21.77
CA ALA A 256 -14.97 9.56 20.92
C ALA A 256 -16.34 9.96 20.33
N GLY A 257 -17.27 9.02 20.16
CA GLY A 257 -18.65 9.28 19.73
C GLY A 257 -19.10 8.50 18.49
N VAL A 258 -18.33 7.53 18.01
CA VAL A 258 -18.79 6.61 16.96
C VAL A 258 -19.95 5.77 17.53
N PRO A 259 -21.11 5.67 16.85
CA PRO A 259 -22.20 4.81 17.31
C PRO A 259 -21.79 3.33 17.32
N GLU A 260 -22.18 2.61 18.37
CA GLU A 260 -21.97 1.15 18.52
C GLU A 260 -22.65 0.31 17.42
N THR A 261 -23.61 0.90 16.72
CA THR A 261 -24.31 0.31 15.57
C THR A 261 -23.63 0.63 14.23
N ALA A 262 -22.71 1.58 14.19
CA ALA A 262 -21.99 2.02 12.99
C ALA A 262 -20.57 1.44 12.89
N LEU A 263 -20.04 0.90 13.99
CA LEU A 263 -18.79 0.17 14.07
C LEU A 263 -19.03 -1.06 14.95
N ILE A 264 -18.66 -2.26 14.49
CA ILE A 264 -18.73 -3.49 15.29
C ILE A 264 -17.38 -4.19 15.28
N HIS A 265 -16.89 -4.62 16.44
CA HIS A 265 -15.71 -5.49 16.57
C HIS A 265 -16.11 -6.96 16.64
N LEU A 266 -15.59 -7.76 15.72
CA LEU A 266 -15.75 -9.22 15.69
C LEU A 266 -14.39 -9.92 15.82
N PRO A 267 -13.86 -10.14 17.03
CA PRO A 267 -12.73 -11.04 17.20
C PRO A 267 -13.22 -12.46 16.87
N GLY A 268 -12.55 -13.20 16.00
CA GLY A 268 -13.01 -14.54 15.59
C GLY A 268 -12.20 -15.11 14.44
N GLU A 269 -12.40 -16.37 14.09
CA GLU A 269 -11.58 -17.09 13.11
C GLU A 269 -11.74 -16.58 11.67
N GLY A 270 -10.65 -16.63 10.88
CA GLY A 270 -10.67 -16.22 9.47
C GLY A 270 -11.55 -17.10 8.61
N GLU A 271 -11.46 -18.41 8.80
CA GLU A 271 -12.10 -19.46 8.01
C GLU A 271 -13.62 -19.48 8.17
N THR A 272 -14.14 -18.95 9.28
CA THR A 272 -15.57 -18.95 9.59
C THR A 272 -16.15 -17.53 9.61
N VAL A 273 -15.74 -16.70 10.58
CA VAL A 273 -16.23 -15.32 10.73
C VAL A 273 -15.78 -14.48 9.55
N GLY A 274 -14.49 -14.51 9.21
CA GLY A 274 -13.95 -13.78 8.06
C GLY A 274 -14.63 -14.18 6.75
N GLN A 275 -14.78 -15.49 6.50
CA GLN A 275 -15.47 -16.01 5.31
C GLN A 275 -16.91 -15.51 5.20
N THR A 276 -17.66 -15.52 6.32
CA THR A 276 -19.03 -15.04 6.37
C THR A 276 -19.15 -13.56 5.96
N LEU A 277 -18.21 -12.72 6.38
CA LEU A 277 -18.19 -11.31 6.01
C LEU A 277 -17.93 -11.10 4.51
N ILE A 278 -16.95 -11.82 3.95
CA ILE A 278 -16.54 -11.64 2.55
C ILE A 278 -17.50 -12.27 1.52
N GLU A 279 -18.45 -13.11 1.94
CA GLU A 279 -19.48 -13.68 1.06
C GLU A 279 -20.80 -12.90 1.09
N SER A 280 -21.00 -12.05 2.10
CA SER A 280 -22.27 -11.35 2.35
C SER A 280 -22.65 -10.39 1.22
N ARG A 281 -23.91 -10.39 0.79
CA ARG A 281 -24.41 -9.45 -0.23
C ARG A 281 -24.61 -8.03 0.30
N ASP A 282 -24.66 -7.85 1.61
CA ASP A 282 -24.88 -6.57 2.27
C ASP A 282 -23.56 -5.81 2.57
N ILE A 283 -22.40 -6.40 2.25
CA ILE A 283 -21.09 -5.75 2.35
C ILE A 283 -20.70 -5.14 1.01
N SER A 284 -20.50 -3.81 0.99
CA SER A 284 -20.17 -3.03 -0.21
C SER A 284 -18.68 -3.00 -0.55
N GLY A 285 -17.83 -3.32 0.42
CA GLY A 285 -16.39 -3.33 0.23
C GLY A 285 -15.65 -4.08 1.34
N ILE A 286 -14.44 -4.51 1.03
CA ILE A 286 -13.56 -5.26 1.91
C ILE A 286 -12.19 -4.60 1.88
N VAL A 287 -11.67 -4.28 3.06
CA VAL A 287 -10.33 -3.77 3.26
C VAL A 287 -9.56 -4.81 4.07
N PHE A 288 -8.53 -5.39 3.47
CA PHE A 288 -7.77 -6.50 4.03
C PHE A 288 -6.29 -6.18 4.04
N THR A 289 -5.63 -6.50 5.15
CA THR A 289 -4.17 -6.62 5.18
C THR A 289 -3.79 -7.97 5.79
N GLY A 290 -2.92 -8.72 5.12
CA GLY A 290 -2.47 -10.03 5.60
C GLY A 290 -1.73 -10.86 4.56
N SER A 291 -1.84 -12.18 4.63
CA SER A 291 -1.05 -13.07 3.77
C SER A 291 -1.55 -13.09 2.32
N LYS A 292 -0.63 -13.36 1.38
CA LYS A 292 -0.95 -13.49 -0.06
C LYS A 292 -2.09 -14.49 -0.32
N PRO A 293 -2.08 -15.73 0.21
CA PRO A 293 -3.15 -16.69 -0.08
C PRO A 293 -4.54 -16.20 0.34
N VAL A 294 -4.65 -15.55 1.50
CA VAL A 294 -5.93 -15.03 2.02
C VAL A 294 -6.38 -13.82 1.21
N GLY A 295 -5.48 -12.87 0.90
CA GLY A 295 -5.82 -11.69 0.11
C GLY A 295 -6.29 -12.04 -1.31
N VAL A 296 -5.65 -13.02 -1.95
CA VAL A 296 -6.08 -13.56 -3.25
C VAL A 296 -7.46 -14.21 -3.16
N HIS A 297 -7.69 -15.02 -2.11
CA HIS A 297 -9.00 -15.66 -1.88
C HIS A 297 -10.12 -14.63 -1.68
N ILE A 298 -9.87 -13.59 -0.87
CA ILE A 298 -10.81 -12.49 -0.65
C ILE A 298 -11.13 -11.78 -1.97
N ALA A 299 -10.10 -11.37 -2.72
CA ALA A 299 -10.29 -10.67 -3.98
C ALA A 299 -11.06 -11.51 -5.00
N LYS A 300 -10.74 -12.81 -5.12
CA LYS A 300 -11.44 -13.76 -6.00
C LYS A 300 -12.90 -13.96 -5.60
N THR A 301 -13.18 -14.04 -4.30
CA THR A 301 -14.54 -14.24 -3.78
C THR A 301 -15.39 -12.99 -3.99
N ALA A 302 -14.84 -11.81 -3.67
CA ALA A 302 -15.55 -10.54 -3.74
C ALA A 302 -15.71 -9.98 -5.16
N ALA A 303 -14.77 -10.22 -6.07
CA ALA A 303 -14.88 -9.75 -7.46
C ALA A 303 -16.13 -10.30 -8.19
N LYS A 304 -16.68 -11.42 -7.76
CA LYS A 304 -17.89 -12.04 -8.33
C LYS A 304 -19.19 -11.39 -7.85
N ARG A 305 -19.12 -10.45 -6.90
CA ARG A 305 -20.26 -9.84 -6.21
C ARG A 305 -20.52 -8.43 -6.72
N LEU A 306 -21.81 -8.13 -6.93
CA LEU A 306 -22.31 -6.77 -7.05
C LEU A 306 -23.00 -6.38 -5.74
N TYR A 307 -22.77 -5.16 -5.30
CA TYR A 307 -23.47 -4.54 -4.19
C TYR A 307 -24.56 -3.61 -4.73
N LYS A 308 -25.78 -3.72 -4.18
CA LYS A 308 -26.88 -2.81 -4.47
C LYS A 308 -27.07 -1.85 -3.32
N ASN A 309 -26.83 -0.57 -3.56
CA ASN A 309 -27.12 0.47 -2.59
C ASN A 309 -28.64 0.69 -2.49
N LYS A 310 -29.24 0.39 -1.33
CA LYS A 310 -30.69 0.46 -1.12
C LYS A 310 -31.23 1.90 -1.13
N LYS A 311 -30.37 2.91 -0.88
CA LYS A 311 -30.74 4.33 -0.88
C LYS A 311 -30.72 4.93 -2.28
N THR A 312 -29.68 4.65 -3.06
CA THR A 312 -29.52 5.22 -4.42
C THR A 312 -30.06 4.30 -5.52
N GLN A 313 -30.33 3.04 -5.21
CA GLN A 313 -30.69 1.97 -6.17
C GLN A 313 -29.61 1.66 -7.21
N VAL A 314 -28.40 2.21 -7.05
CA VAL A 314 -27.26 1.93 -7.92
C VAL A 314 -26.60 0.61 -7.51
N GLU A 315 -26.16 -0.15 -8.51
CA GLU A 315 -25.39 -1.37 -8.35
C GLU A 315 -23.95 -1.17 -8.83
N TYR A 316 -22.98 -1.64 -8.06
CA TYR A 316 -21.56 -1.59 -8.42
C TYR A 316 -20.79 -2.80 -7.86
N PRO A 317 -19.62 -3.13 -8.43
CA PRO A 317 -18.75 -4.16 -7.89
C PRO A 317 -18.39 -3.90 -6.42
N VAL A 318 -18.24 -4.98 -5.66
CA VAL A 318 -17.71 -4.90 -4.29
C VAL A 318 -16.28 -4.40 -4.36
N LYS A 319 -15.98 -3.30 -3.66
CA LYS A 319 -14.64 -2.74 -3.61
C LYS A 319 -13.73 -3.66 -2.80
N VAL A 320 -12.56 -4.01 -3.32
CA VAL A 320 -11.56 -4.79 -2.57
C VAL A 320 -10.26 -4.01 -2.55
N ILE A 321 -9.72 -3.81 -1.36
CA ILE A 321 -8.37 -3.34 -1.12
C ILE A 321 -7.65 -4.45 -0.37
N THR A 322 -6.66 -5.07 -0.99
CA THR A 322 -5.78 -6.03 -0.33
C THR A 322 -4.36 -5.49 -0.29
N GLU A 323 -3.80 -5.39 0.91
CA GLU A 323 -2.38 -5.20 1.14
C GLU A 323 -1.79 -6.53 1.64
N MET A 324 -0.81 -7.05 0.90
CA MET A 324 -0.25 -8.38 1.11
C MET A 324 1.25 -8.29 1.36
N GLY A 325 1.86 -9.46 1.55
CA GLY A 325 3.28 -9.59 1.86
C GLY A 325 4.25 -9.20 0.74
N GLY A 326 5.53 -9.42 1.02
CA GLY A 326 6.62 -9.09 0.12
C GLY A 326 7.81 -10.03 0.26
N LYS A 327 8.67 -10.03 -0.77
CA LYS A 327 10.03 -10.59 -0.69
C LYS A 327 11.04 -9.48 -0.94
N ASN A 328 11.09 -8.55 0.00
CA ASN A 328 11.75 -7.26 -0.16
C ASN A 328 13.27 -7.39 -0.22
N ALA A 329 13.90 -6.49 -0.98
CA ALA A 329 15.33 -6.54 -1.24
C ALA A 329 16.02 -5.19 -1.04
N VAL A 330 17.26 -5.26 -0.57
CA VAL A 330 18.22 -4.16 -0.57
C VAL A 330 19.30 -4.46 -1.60
N LEU A 331 19.47 -3.57 -2.57
CA LEU A 331 20.58 -3.58 -3.54
C LEU A 331 21.77 -2.82 -2.94
N VAL A 332 22.96 -3.40 -2.98
CA VAL A 332 24.19 -2.77 -2.48
C VAL A 332 25.22 -2.74 -3.61
N THR A 333 25.54 -1.53 -4.06
CA THR A 333 26.55 -1.30 -5.09
C THR A 333 27.97 -1.33 -4.50
N ASN A 334 28.99 -1.49 -5.35
CA ASN A 334 30.39 -1.59 -4.92
C ASN A 334 30.95 -0.32 -4.23
N ASN A 335 30.28 0.83 -4.39
CA ASN A 335 30.67 2.11 -3.79
C ASN A 335 29.81 2.50 -2.57
N ALA A 336 28.96 1.60 -2.07
CA ALA A 336 28.13 1.84 -0.91
C ALA A 336 28.97 2.10 0.36
N GLU A 337 28.49 3.00 1.23
CA GLU A 337 29.08 3.20 2.56
C GLU A 337 28.69 2.03 3.47
N LEU A 338 29.66 1.19 3.84
CA LEU A 338 29.39 -0.07 4.51
C LEU A 338 28.85 0.10 5.92
N ASP A 339 29.25 1.14 6.66
CA ASP A 339 28.75 1.34 8.03
C ASP A 339 27.25 1.68 8.03
N GLU A 340 26.83 2.60 7.15
CA GLU A 340 25.41 2.92 6.95
C GLU A 340 24.63 1.72 6.39
N THR A 341 25.22 1.01 5.42
CA THR A 341 24.59 -0.13 4.76
C THR A 341 24.32 -1.27 5.73
N VAL A 342 25.29 -1.65 6.57
CA VAL A 342 25.12 -2.73 7.55
C VAL A 342 24.03 -2.37 8.54
N SER A 343 24.06 -1.17 9.13
CA SER A 343 23.01 -0.71 10.05
C SER A 343 21.62 -0.71 9.39
N GLY A 344 21.55 -0.21 8.16
CA GLY A 344 20.32 -0.17 7.38
C GLY A 344 19.73 -1.55 7.08
N ILE A 345 20.57 -2.53 6.74
CA ILE A 345 20.14 -3.92 6.51
C ILE A 345 19.68 -4.56 7.82
N LEU A 346 20.43 -4.43 8.92
CA LEU A 346 20.06 -5.02 10.22
C LEU A 346 18.69 -4.53 10.70
N TYR A 347 18.46 -3.22 10.65
CA TYR A 347 17.16 -2.65 11.00
C TYR A 347 16.05 -3.13 10.06
N SER A 348 16.31 -3.13 8.74
CA SER A 348 15.32 -3.56 7.77
C SER A 348 14.95 -5.04 7.90
N ALA A 349 15.90 -5.90 8.26
CA ALA A 349 15.71 -7.34 8.30
C ALA A 349 15.21 -7.87 9.64
N PHE A 350 15.72 -7.31 10.74
CA PHE A 350 15.59 -7.93 12.06
C PHE A 350 14.76 -7.10 13.06
N ALA A 351 14.53 -5.81 12.81
CA ALA A 351 13.60 -5.05 13.64
C ALA A 351 12.20 -5.67 13.57
N HIS A 352 11.52 -5.71 14.71
CA HIS A 352 10.29 -6.47 14.90
C HIS A 352 10.39 -7.97 14.51
N ALA A 353 11.57 -8.58 14.69
CA ALA A 353 11.87 -9.97 14.34
C ALA A 353 11.57 -10.35 12.88
N GLY A 354 11.67 -9.38 11.96
CA GLY A 354 11.33 -9.60 10.55
C GLY A 354 9.83 -9.78 10.29
N GLN A 355 8.96 -9.53 11.28
CA GLN A 355 7.49 -9.64 11.15
C GLN A 355 6.86 -8.37 10.55
N LYS A 356 7.58 -7.69 9.66
CA LYS A 356 7.06 -6.56 8.87
C LYS A 356 6.86 -7.04 7.45
N CYS A 357 5.73 -6.71 6.83
CA CYS A 357 5.54 -6.96 5.39
C CYS A 357 6.64 -6.28 4.55
N SER A 358 7.24 -5.19 5.05
CA SER A 358 8.37 -4.46 4.46
C SER A 358 9.76 -5.01 4.82
N ALA A 359 9.87 -6.05 5.65
CA ALA A 359 11.16 -6.53 6.15
C ALA A 359 12.08 -6.99 5.02
N CYS A 360 13.36 -6.61 5.09
CA CYS A 360 14.38 -7.00 4.13
C CYS A 360 14.66 -8.49 4.23
N SER A 361 14.34 -9.22 3.17
CA SER A 361 14.56 -10.67 3.09
C SER A 361 15.72 -11.04 2.18
N ARG A 362 16.14 -10.13 1.28
CA ARG A 362 17.20 -10.35 0.29
C ARG A 362 18.18 -9.18 0.29
N VAL A 363 19.46 -9.46 0.29
CA VAL A 363 20.53 -8.46 0.07
C VAL A 363 21.22 -8.83 -1.23
N ILE A 364 21.06 -8.00 -2.25
CA ILE A 364 21.63 -8.20 -3.58
C ILE A 364 22.85 -7.30 -3.67
N VAL A 365 24.04 -7.87 -3.72
CA VAL A 365 25.29 -7.14 -3.51
C VAL A 365 26.29 -7.41 -4.61
N ASP A 366 26.99 -6.37 -5.05
CA ASP A 366 28.10 -6.51 -6.00
C ASP A 366 29.21 -7.42 -5.43
N ASN A 367 29.63 -8.40 -6.23
CA ASN A 367 30.63 -9.38 -5.82
C ASN A 367 31.96 -8.77 -5.35
N GLN A 368 32.31 -7.54 -5.76
CA GLN A 368 33.53 -6.85 -5.32
C GLN A 368 33.54 -6.54 -3.82
N ILE A 369 32.36 -6.39 -3.19
CA ILE A 369 32.24 -6.03 -1.77
C ILE A 369 31.45 -7.06 -0.95
N LYS A 370 30.80 -8.04 -1.58
CA LYS A 370 29.96 -9.05 -0.93
C LYS A 370 30.63 -9.65 0.31
N ASP A 371 31.83 -10.21 0.19
CA ASP A 371 32.47 -10.92 1.30
C ASP A 371 32.73 -9.99 2.50
N LYS A 372 33.11 -8.72 2.26
CA LYS A 372 33.32 -7.72 3.32
C LYS A 372 32.00 -7.32 3.98
N LEU A 373 30.96 -7.05 3.17
CA LEU A 373 29.64 -6.69 3.67
C LEU A 373 29.05 -7.84 4.51
N THR A 374 29.07 -9.06 3.98
CA THR A 374 28.49 -10.23 4.63
C THR A 374 29.21 -10.56 5.93
N ALA A 375 30.54 -10.46 5.98
CA ALA A 375 31.29 -10.64 7.22
C ALA A 375 30.88 -9.61 8.29
N ARG A 376 30.81 -8.31 7.94
CA ARG A 376 30.39 -7.26 8.89
C ARG A 376 28.95 -7.42 9.34
N LEU A 377 28.06 -7.79 8.42
CA LEU A 377 26.65 -8.05 8.72
C LEU A 377 26.50 -9.25 9.68
N ALA A 378 27.27 -10.33 9.46
CA ALA A 378 27.25 -11.50 10.31
C ALA A 378 27.77 -11.21 11.73
N GLU A 379 28.89 -10.51 11.86
CA GLU A 379 29.42 -10.14 13.18
C GLU A 379 28.45 -9.21 13.93
N ALA A 380 27.91 -8.19 13.26
CA ALA A 380 26.93 -7.31 13.89
C ALA A 380 25.65 -8.07 14.30
N ALA A 381 25.20 -9.05 13.50
CA ALA A 381 24.04 -9.87 13.84
C ALA A 381 24.30 -10.87 14.99
N ARG A 382 25.54 -11.30 15.24
CA ARG A 382 25.89 -12.13 16.41
C ARG A 382 25.64 -11.38 17.71
N ASP A 383 25.97 -10.09 17.75
CA ASP A 383 25.89 -9.26 18.95
C ASP A 383 24.48 -8.72 19.25
N ILE A 384 23.53 -8.88 18.32
CA ILE A 384 22.16 -8.42 18.52
C ILE A 384 21.49 -9.18 19.67
N LYS A 385 20.92 -8.41 20.61
CA LYS A 385 20.14 -8.95 21.71
C LYS A 385 18.74 -9.35 21.25
N VAL A 386 18.41 -10.62 21.54
CA VAL A 386 17.11 -11.24 21.28
C VAL A 386 16.48 -11.56 22.64
N GLY A 387 15.22 -11.20 22.87
CA GLY A 387 14.61 -11.43 24.17
C GLY A 387 13.18 -10.89 24.33
N SER A 388 12.72 -10.85 25.58
CA SER A 388 11.41 -10.34 25.98
C SER A 388 11.19 -8.89 25.54
N SER A 389 9.96 -8.56 25.14
CA SER A 389 9.55 -7.18 24.87
C SER A 389 9.70 -6.25 26.08
N ASP A 390 9.71 -6.78 27.31
CA ASP A 390 9.85 -6.00 28.54
C ASP A 390 11.27 -5.46 28.77
N ASP A 391 12.26 -6.04 28.08
CA ASP A 391 13.65 -5.58 28.16
C ASP A 391 13.93 -4.56 27.06
N PHE A 392 14.04 -3.30 27.44
CA PHE A 392 14.18 -2.19 26.48
C PHE A 392 15.52 -2.16 25.74
N SER A 393 16.47 -3.04 26.11
CA SER A 393 17.72 -3.24 25.37
C SER A 393 17.59 -4.29 24.25
N VAL A 394 16.46 -4.99 24.16
CA VAL A 394 16.18 -5.97 23.10
C VAL A 394 15.92 -5.27 21.78
N PHE A 395 16.51 -5.82 20.71
CA PHE A 395 16.30 -5.36 19.34
C PHE A 395 15.41 -6.33 18.55
N ILE A 396 15.63 -7.64 18.72
CA ILE A 396 14.79 -8.70 18.13
C ILE A 396 13.85 -9.21 19.21
N ASN A 397 12.58 -8.87 19.07
CA ASN A 397 11.51 -9.27 19.97
C ASN A 397 10.99 -10.69 19.66
N PRO A 398 10.05 -11.25 20.44
CA PRO A 398 9.47 -12.56 20.16
C PRO A 398 8.61 -12.60 18.88
N LEU A 399 8.43 -13.79 18.33
CA LEU A 399 7.42 -14.07 17.32
C LEU A 399 6.02 -14.13 17.94
N ILE A 400 4.98 -13.89 17.14
CA ILE A 400 3.61 -13.73 17.65
C ILE A 400 3.03 -14.96 18.37
N THR A 401 3.36 -16.18 17.94
CA THR A 401 2.86 -17.42 18.58
C THR A 401 3.91 -18.53 18.63
N SER A 402 3.63 -19.54 19.46
CA SER A 402 4.47 -20.74 19.59
C SER A 402 4.48 -21.59 18.32
N GLU A 403 3.35 -21.63 17.61
CA GLU A 403 3.17 -22.33 16.34
C GLU A 403 4.02 -21.68 15.26
N GLU A 404 4.03 -20.34 15.21
CA GLU A 404 4.87 -19.58 14.29
C GLU A 404 6.35 -19.76 14.61
N LYS A 405 6.75 -19.79 15.89
CA LYS A 405 8.13 -20.15 16.30
C LYS A 405 8.55 -21.49 15.71
N LYS A 406 7.77 -22.55 15.96
CA LYS A 406 8.07 -23.89 15.49
C LYS A 406 8.12 -23.96 13.97
N ARG A 407 7.10 -23.42 13.30
CA ARG A 407 6.98 -23.39 11.83
C ARG A 407 8.19 -22.69 11.20
N LEU A 408 8.60 -21.54 11.74
CA LEU A 408 9.72 -20.77 11.20
C LEU A 408 11.07 -21.45 11.49
N GLN A 409 11.27 -22.06 12.65
CA GLN A 409 12.46 -22.86 12.95
C GLN A 409 12.62 -24.04 11.97
N GLU A 410 11.52 -24.73 11.64
CA GLU A 410 11.50 -25.79 10.64
C GLU A 410 11.82 -25.24 9.24
N GLN A 411 11.17 -24.16 8.80
CA GLN A 411 11.42 -23.53 7.50
C GLN A 411 12.86 -23.00 7.36
N VAL A 412 13.44 -22.44 8.43
CA VAL A 412 14.83 -21.99 8.42
C VAL A 412 15.79 -23.18 8.32
N SER A 413 15.50 -24.27 9.01
CA SER A 413 16.27 -25.51 8.90
C SER A 413 16.22 -26.07 7.46
N GLU A 414 15.07 -26.01 6.80
CA GLU A 414 14.90 -26.38 5.39
C GLU A 414 15.65 -25.43 4.46
N ALA A 415 15.59 -24.12 4.68
CA ALA A 415 16.35 -23.14 3.93
C ALA A 415 17.86 -23.39 4.07
N ILE A 416 18.36 -23.67 5.27
CA ILE A 416 19.78 -24.03 5.50
C ILE A 416 20.17 -25.29 4.72
N LYS A 417 19.30 -26.30 4.67
CA LYS A 417 19.54 -27.51 3.87
C LYS A 417 19.63 -27.18 2.38
N GLU A 418 18.66 -26.42 1.85
CA GLU A 418 18.69 -25.92 0.47
C GLU A 418 20.02 -25.22 0.18
N ILE A 419 20.41 -24.27 1.03
CA ILE A 419 21.63 -23.49 0.82
C ILE A 419 22.87 -24.37 0.76
N LYS A 420 22.99 -25.36 1.64
CA LYS A 420 24.12 -26.32 1.61
C LYS A 420 24.10 -27.20 0.37
N GLU A 421 22.93 -27.69 -0.03
CA GLU A 421 22.75 -28.56 -1.21
C GLU A 421 23.17 -27.87 -2.51
N PHE A 422 22.81 -26.60 -2.68
CA PHE A 422 23.13 -25.83 -3.89
C PHE A 422 24.49 -25.13 -3.84
N GLY A 423 25.31 -25.35 -2.81
CA GLY A 423 26.67 -24.81 -2.70
C GLY A 423 26.76 -23.37 -2.19
N GLY A 424 25.73 -22.88 -1.48
CA GLY A 424 25.76 -21.63 -0.74
C GLY A 424 26.45 -21.74 0.62
N LYS A 425 26.34 -20.69 1.45
CA LYS A 425 26.97 -20.63 2.78
C LYS A 425 26.00 -20.17 3.86
N VAL A 426 26.19 -20.65 5.08
CA VAL A 426 25.49 -20.16 6.28
C VAL A 426 26.49 -19.33 7.08
N HIS A 427 26.25 -18.03 7.20
CA HIS A 427 27.15 -17.10 7.89
C HIS A 427 26.82 -16.96 9.38
N ILE A 428 25.53 -16.99 9.70
CA ILE A 428 25.01 -17.06 11.06
C ILE A 428 23.72 -17.89 11.05
N ASP A 429 23.55 -18.71 12.07
CA ASP A 429 22.30 -19.40 12.40
C ASP A 429 22.13 -19.33 13.91
N ARG A 430 21.20 -18.48 14.34
CA ARG A 430 20.72 -18.37 15.73
C ARG A 430 19.25 -18.78 15.83
N SER A 431 18.72 -19.46 14.81
CA SER A 431 17.31 -19.82 14.75
C SER A 431 16.94 -20.88 15.79
N GLN A 432 17.91 -21.69 16.20
CA GLN A 432 17.79 -22.77 17.18
C GLN A 432 18.39 -22.43 18.56
N ASP A 433 18.75 -21.16 18.79
CA ASP A 433 19.23 -20.72 20.10
C ASP A 433 18.16 -20.97 21.18
N ASP A 434 18.57 -21.34 22.38
CA ASP A 434 17.69 -21.46 23.54
C ASP A 434 17.35 -20.05 24.07
N LEU A 435 16.25 -19.49 23.57
CA LEU A 435 15.80 -18.12 23.81
C LEU A 435 14.44 -18.10 24.51
N PRO A 436 14.16 -17.07 25.34
CA PRO A 436 12.92 -16.98 26.11
C PRO A 436 11.67 -16.87 25.22
N GLY A 437 10.55 -17.38 25.72
CA GLY A 437 9.24 -17.32 25.06
C GLY A 437 9.28 -17.77 23.60
N TYR A 438 8.74 -16.96 22.71
CA TYR A 438 8.66 -17.25 21.27
C TYR A 438 9.78 -16.60 20.45
N CYS A 439 10.90 -16.24 21.07
CA CYS A 439 12.04 -15.65 20.39
C CYS A 439 12.71 -16.61 19.40
N VAL A 440 13.13 -16.07 18.25
CA VAL A 440 13.97 -16.74 17.24
C VAL A 440 15.08 -15.78 16.84
N GLY A 441 16.33 -16.25 16.85
CA GLY A 441 17.49 -15.44 16.52
C GLY A 441 17.72 -15.26 15.01
N PRO A 442 18.58 -14.31 14.62
CA PRO A 442 18.82 -13.96 13.23
C PRO A 442 19.56 -15.05 12.47
N THR A 443 19.25 -15.18 11.17
CA THR A 443 19.91 -16.11 10.25
C THR A 443 20.34 -15.37 8.97
N ILE A 444 21.58 -15.58 8.51
CA ILE A 444 22.11 -15.00 7.27
C ILE A 444 22.64 -16.13 6.39
N LEU A 445 22.03 -16.23 5.21
CA LEU A 445 22.24 -17.28 4.22
C LEU A 445 22.80 -16.66 2.94
N GLU A 446 23.93 -17.14 2.45
CA GLU A 446 24.44 -16.78 1.12
C GLU A 446 23.90 -17.76 0.07
N VAL A 447 23.13 -17.22 -0.87
CA VAL A 447 22.44 -17.98 -1.91
C VAL A 447 23.24 -17.92 -3.21
N PRO A 448 23.50 -19.07 -3.86
CA PRO A 448 24.04 -19.09 -5.21
C PRO A 448 23.10 -18.34 -6.17
N LYS A 449 23.64 -17.43 -6.98
CA LYS A 449 22.85 -16.59 -7.91
C LYS A 449 21.82 -17.38 -8.73
N LYS A 450 22.22 -18.52 -9.31
CA LYS A 450 21.31 -19.36 -10.10
C LYS A 450 20.11 -19.83 -9.28
N ARG A 451 20.33 -20.23 -8.02
CA ARG A 451 19.26 -20.66 -7.11
C ARG A 451 18.31 -19.51 -6.77
N ALA A 452 18.80 -18.28 -6.73
CA ALA A 452 17.98 -17.10 -6.45
C ALA A 452 16.91 -16.80 -7.52
N PHE A 453 17.00 -17.38 -8.72
CA PHE A 453 15.97 -17.26 -9.76
C PHE A 453 14.88 -18.33 -9.70
N GLU A 454 15.12 -19.43 -8.97
CA GLU A 454 14.21 -20.57 -8.96
C GLU A 454 13.02 -20.32 -8.03
N LYS A 455 11.79 -20.38 -8.57
CA LYS A 455 10.54 -20.05 -7.84
C LYS A 455 10.33 -20.89 -6.57
N ASP A 456 10.94 -22.07 -6.50
CA ASP A 456 10.85 -22.95 -5.35
C ASP A 456 11.87 -22.64 -4.24
N SER A 457 12.82 -21.74 -4.48
CA SER A 457 13.80 -21.31 -3.47
C SER A 457 13.16 -20.57 -2.29
N PHE A 458 13.68 -20.78 -1.08
CA PHE A 458 13.35 -19.93 0.08
C PHE A 458 13.73 -18.45 -0.09
N SER A 459 14.65 -18.14 -1.02
CA SER A 459 14.98 -16.75 -1.38
C SER A 459 13.91 -16.07 -2.26
N GLN A 460 12.93 -16.81 -2.76
CA GLN A 460 11.83 -16.33 -3.60
C GLN A 460 10.48 -16.29 -2.86
N ARG A 461 10.38 -17.01 -1.74
CA ARG A 461 9.16 -17.13 -0.92
C ARG A 461 9.23 -16.24 0.32
N GLU A 462 8.11 -15.63 0.69
CA GLU A 462 8.01 -14.85 1.92
C GLU A 462 8.28 -15.72 3.16
N LEU A 463 9.17 -15.25 4.03
CA LEU A 463 9.43 -15.82 5.35
C LEU A 463 9.29 -14.67 6.34
N PHE A 464 8.26 -14.71 7.18
CA PHE A 464 7.95 -13.69 8.18
C PHE A 464 8.83 -13.88 9.42
N ALA A 465 10.15 -13.83 9.23
CA ALA A 465 11.16 -14.26 10.19
C ALA A 465 12.45 -13.42 10.06
N PRO A 466 13.33 -13.41 11.09
CA PRO A 466 14.58 -12.66 11.04
C PRO A 466 15.65 -13.41 10.18
N VAL A 467 15.39 -13.54 8.87
CA VAL A 467 16.21 -14.34 7.93
C VAL A 467 16.55 -13.51 6.69
N VAL A 468 17.84 -13.39 6.38
CA VAL A 468 18.34 -12.67 5.21
C VAL A 468 19.04 -13.61 4.23
N HIS A 469 18.70 -13.46 2.95
CA HIS A 469 19.35 -14.14 1.83
C HIS A 469 20.29 -13.18 1.10
N VAL A 470 21.60 -13.36 1.24
CA VAL A 470 22.62 -12.59 0.52
C VAL A 470 22.88 -13.22 -0.84
N ILE A 471 22.80 -12.43 -1.91
CA ILE A 471 22.96 -12.87 -3.30
C ILE A 471 24.03 -11.99 -3.95
N GLY A 472 25.13 -12.61 -4.37
CA GLY A 472 26.20 -11.93 -5.12
C GLY A 472 25.86 -11.78 -6.59
N VAL A 473 26.09 -10.61 -7.17
CA VAL A 473 25.84 -10.28 -8.58
C VAL A 473 27.00 -9.52 -9.21
N ASP A 474 27.08 -9.57 -10.54
CA ASP A 474 28.09 -8.87 -11.35
C ASP A 474 27.42 -7.76 -12.18
N GLY A 475 27.49 -6.52 -11.70
CA GLY A 475 26.95 -5.34 -12.37
C GLY A 475 25.45 -5.07 -12.14
N LEU A 476 25.01 -3.88 -12.54
CA LEU A 476 23.67 -3.36 -12.22
C LEU A 476 22.54 -4.07 -12.98
N ASP A 477 22.78 -4.51 -14.22
CA ASP A 477 21.78 -5.23 -15.02
C ASP A 477 21.36 -6.52 -14.33
N GLU A 478 22.34 -7.32 -13.94
CA GLU A 478 22.12 -8.56 -13.22
C GLU A 478 21.50 -8.33 -11.85
N ALA A 479 21.93 -7.27 -11.14
CA ALA A 479 21.34 -6.88 -9.86
C ALA A 479 19.84 -6.60 -9.99
N ILE A 480 19.42 -5.89 -11.03
CA ILE A 480 18.01 -5.58 -11.30
C ILE A 480 17.22 -6.81 -11.75
N GLU A 481 17.82 -7.69 -12.55
CA GLU A 481 17.18 -8.96 -12.94
C GLU A 481 16.89 -9.84 -11.72
N VAL A 482 17.88 -10.01 -10.84
CA VAL A 482 17.73 -10.72 -9.56
C VAL A 482 16.73 -10.02 -8.64
N PHE A 483 16.74 -8.69 -8.58
CA PHE A 483 15.83 -7.92 -7.75
C PHE A 483 14.37 -8.14 -8.16
N ASN A 484 14.07 -8.03 -9.46
CA ASN A 484 12.72 -8.13 -10.00
C ASN A 484 12.21 -9.57 -10.20
N SER A 485 13.05 -10.59 -9.95
CA SER A 485 12.72 -12.01 -10.19
C SER A 485 11.61 -12.58 -9.30
N VAL A 486 11.15 -11.83 -8.31
CA VAL A 486 10.10 -12.24 -7.36
C VAL A 486 8.71 -11.84 -7.85
N GLU A 487 7.69 -12.62 -7.46
CA GLU A 487 6.28 -12.32 -7.75
C GLU A 487 5.71 -11.12 -6.98
N TYR A 488 6.48 -10.62 -6.01
CA TYR A 488 6.11 -9.52 -5.11
C TYR A 488 6.65 -8.17 -5.58
N GLY A 489 6.10 -7.08 -5.06
CA GLY A 489 6.46 -5.72 -5.41
C GLY A 489 6.09 -4.71 -4.32
N LEU A 490 6.55 -4.94 -3.08
CA LEU A 490 6.20 -4.12 -1.92
C LEU A 490 7.28 -3.07 -1.59
N THR A 491 8.34 -3.43 -0.87
CA THR A 491 9.45 -2.51 -0.57
C THR A 491 10.76 -2.92 -1.22
N GLY A 492 11.60 -1.93 -1.48
CA GLY A 492 12.94 -2.11 -2.00
C GLY A 492 13.83 -0.93 -1.69
N GLY A 493 15.13 -1.16 -1.64
CA GLY A 493 16.06 -0.06 -1.45
C GLY A 493 17.40 -0.26 -2.10
N ILE A 494 18.17 0.81 -2.14
CA ILE A 494 19.54 0.82 -2.65
C ILE A 494 20.46 1.55 -1.68
N PHE A 495 21.63 0.96 -1.43
CA PHE A 495 22.78 1.65 -0.87
C PHE A 495 23.84 1.86 -1.96
N SER A 496 24.16 3.12 -2.22
CA SER A 496 25.11 3.56 -3.24
C SER A 496 25.52 5.01 -2.98
N GLN A 497 26.79 5.33 -3.27
CA GLN A 497 27.30 6.70 -3.26
C GLN A 497 27.25 7.34 -4.67
N SER A 498 26.97 6.56 -5.72
CA SER A 498 26.84 7.05 -7.10
C SER A 498 25.40 7.43 -7.42
N GLN A 499 25.18 8.68 -7.82
CA GLN A 499 23.86 9.14 -8.27
C GLN A 499 23.42 8.43 -9.56
N ASP A 500 24.32 8.18 -10.49
CA ASP A 500 24.02 7.47 -11.74
C ASP A 500 23.54 6.03 -11.48
N ASP A 501 24.17 5.33 -10.53
CA ASP A 501 23.76 3.98 -10.15
C ASP A 501 22.38 3.99 -9.47
N ILE A 502 22.13 5.00 -8.62
CA ILE A 502 20.83 5.21 -7.97
C ILE A 502 19.75 5.40 -9.03
N ASP A 503 19.92 6.38 -9.92
CA ASP A 503 18.94 6.73 -10.95
C ASP A 503 18.67 5.54 -11.89
N TYR A 504 19.73 4.83 -12.27
CA TYR A 504 19.63 3.61 -13.06
C TYR A 504 18.78 2.55 -12.36
N CYS A 505 19.13 2.20 -11.12
CA CYS A 505 18.48 1.12 -10.40
C CYS A 505 17.03 1.46 -10.03
N VAL A 506 16.77 2.63 -9.44
CA VAL A 506 15.42 2.99 -8.97
C VAL A 506 14.41 3.12 -10.11
N SER A 507 14.87 3.54 -11.30
CA SER A 507 14.00 3.58 -12.49
C SER A 507 13.47 2.20 -12.88
N LYS A 508 14.23 1.13 -12.60
CA LYS A 508 13.92 -0.26 -12.99
C LYS A 508 13.40 -1.16 -11.86
N MET A 509 13.52 -0.75 -10.61
CA MET A 509 13.00 -1.50 -9.47
C MET A 509 11.47 -1.59 -9.54
N GLN A 510 10.94 -2.81 -9.49
CA GLN A 510 9.50 -3.10 -9.54
C GLN A 510 8.91 -3.28 -8.13
N VAL A 511 8.91 -2.21 -7.34
CA VAL A 511 8.33 -2.15 -5.98
C VAL A 511 7.52 -0.89 -5.78
N GLY A 512 6.55 -0.93 -4.86
CA GLY A 512 5.69 0.21 -4.53
C GLY A 512 6.37 1.25 -3.63
N ASN A 513 7.32 0.86 -2.78
CA ASN A 513 8.06 1.77 -1.91
C ASN A 513 9.57 1.60 -2.13
N ILE A 514 10.26 2.69 -2.50
CA ILE A 514 11.68 2.74 -2.81
C ILE A 514 12.40 3.61 -1.79
N TYR A 515 13.46 3.08 -1.21
CA TYR A 515 14.26 3.79 -0.20
C TYR A 515 15.72 3.88 -0.66
N VAL A 516 16.30 5.07 -0.61
CA VAL A 516 17.68 5.32 -1.07
C VAL A 516 18.55 5.71 0.12
N ASN A 517 19.61 4.93 0.36
CA ASN A 517 20.59 5.11 1.45
C ASN A 517 19.95 5.27 2.84
N ARG A 518 18.96 4.42 3.13
CA ARG A 518 18.28 4.32 4.42
C ARG A 518 17.61 2.95 4.56
N PRO A 519 17.12 2.56 5.76
CA PRO A 519 16.33 1.34 5.91
C PRO A 519 15.06 1.35 5.05
N ILE A 520 14.58 0.15 4.68
CA ILE A 520 13.42 -0.06 3.79
C ILE A 520 12.09 -0.32 4.53
N THR A 521 12.07 -0.10 5.86
CA THR A 521 10.92 -0.31 6.74
C THR A 521 10.57 0.98 7.48
N GLY A 522 9.41 1.02 8.14
CA GLY A 522 8.95 2.19 8.90
C GLY A 522 8.48 3.33 7.99
N ALA A 523 7.64 2.99 7.00
CA ALA A 523 6.93 3.99 6.22
C ALA A 523 6.03 4.83 7.15
N ARG A 524 5.97 6.14 6.93
CA ARG A 524 5.13 7.05 7.73
C ARG A 524 3.99 7.60 6.87
N VAL A 525 2.81 7.70 7.47
CA VAL A 525 1.60 8.25 6.87
C VAL A 525 1.89 9.63 6.26
N GLY A 526 1.40 9.89 5.04
CA GLY A 526 1.55 11.17 4.35
C GLY A 526 2.98 11.51 3.86
N ILE A 527 3.99 10.76 4.30
CA ILE A 527 5.39 10.92 3.90
C ILE A 527 5.74 9.84 2.86
N GLU A 528 5.58 8.58 3.26
CA GLU A 528 5.88 7.41 2.43
C GLU A 528 4.62 6.55 2.23
N PRO A 529 3.57 7.01 1.51
CA PRO A 529 2.37 6.21 1.25
C PRO A 529 2.70 4.75 0.94
N PHE A 530 2.13 3.84 1.72
CA PHE A 530 2.61 2.47 1.82
C PHE A 530 1.70 1.51 1.06
N GLY A 531 2.30 0.66 0.24
CA GLY A 531 1.58 -0.42 -0.44
C GLY A 531 2.28 -0.86 -1.71
N GLY A 532 1.98 -2.07 -2.15
CA GLY A 532 2.67 -2.72 -3.26
C GLY A 532 1.86 -2.84 -4.54
N PHE A 533 2.45 -3.52 -5.52
CA PHE A 533 1.75 -4.07 -6.69
C PHE A 533 2.23 -5.50 -6.96
N LYS A 534 1.88 -6.08 -8.12
CA LYS A 534 1.98 -7.53 -8.39
C LYS A 534 1.18 -8.32 -7.36
N MET A 535 1.79 -9.30 -6.68
CA MET A 535 1.15 -10.09 -5.62
C MET A 535 1.24 -9.44 -4.23
N SER A 536 1.78 -8.23 -4.12
CA SER A 536 1.86 -7.51 -2.84
C SER A 536 0.63 -6.66 -2.53
N GLY A 537 -0.29 -6.46 -3.49
CA GLY A 537 -1.54 -5.76 -3.20
C GLY A 537 -2.23 -5.20 -4.43
N THR A 538 -3.44 -4.66 -4.22
CA THR A 538 -4.27 -4.02 -5.25
C THR A 538 -4.13 -2.50 -5.26
N GLY A 539 -3.65 -1.93 -4.15
CA GLY A 539 -3.77 -0.51 -3.83
C GLY A 539 -5.24 -0.06 -3.69
N PRO A 540 -5.47 1.26 -3.53
CA PRO A 540 -4.47 2.33 -3.40
C PRO A 540 -3.66 2.22 -2.09
N LYS A 541 -2.54 2.95 -2.01
CA LYS A 541 -1.63 2.93 -0.86
C LYS A 541 -2.26 3.49 0.40
N ALA A 542 -2.07 2.79 1.52
CA ALA A 542 -2.43 3.29 2.84
C ALA A 542 -1.59 4.54 3.18
N GLY A 543 -2.22 5.50 3.85
CA GLY A 543 -1.58 6.77 4.22
C GLY A 543 -1.27 7.65 3.01
N GLY A 544 -1.85 7.33 1.85
CA GLY A 544 -1.82 8.12 0.63
C GLY A 544 -3.17 8.81 0.38
N VAL A 545 -3.12 9.87 -0.43
CA VAL A 545 -4.25 10.76 -0.72
C VAL A 545 -5.41 10.06 -1.46
N ASP A 546 -5.12 8.97 -2.17
CA ASP A 546 -6.09 8.24 -2.99
C ASP A 546 -6.86 7.16 -2.19
N TYR A 547 -6.45 6.88 -0.95
CA TYR A 547 -7.01 5.79 -0.15
C TYR A 547 -8.50 6.01 0.18
N ILE A 548 -8.83 7.16 0.77
CA ILE A 548 -10.18 7.44 1.25
C ILE A 548 -11.19 7.58 0.10
N LYS A 549 -10.78 8.17 -1.02
CA LYS A 549 -11.58 8.28 -2.25
C LYS A 549 -12.09 6.91 -2.72
N SER A 550 -11.25 5.88 -2.58
CA SER A 550 -11.59 4.52 -3.01
C SER A 550 -12.66 3.84 -2.14
N LEU A 551 -12.96 4.41 -0.97
CA LEU A 551 -14.01 4.00 -0.04
C LEU A 551 -15.29 4.82 -0.20
N GLN A 552 -15.42 5.54 -1.32
CA GLN A 552 -16.59 6.30 -1.74
C GLN A 552 -16.98 5.92 -3.18
N VAL A 553 -18.19 6.26 -3.59
CA VAL A 553 -18.66 6.18 -4.97
C VAL A 553 -19.03 7.58 -5.46
N LEU A 554 -18.79 7.84 -6.74
CA LEU A 554 -19.42 8.95 -7.43
C LEU A 554 -20.78 8.47 -7.93
N VAL A 555 -21.85 9.21 -7.62
CA VAL A 555 -23.19 8.88 -8.12
C VAL A 555 -23.33 9.41 -9.55
N THR A 556 -23.33 8.51 -10.53
CA THR A 556 -23.62 8.82 -11.95
C THR A 556 -24.77 7.95 -12.45
N GLU A 557 -25.69 8.53 -13.22
CA GLU A 557 -26.76 7.76 -13.88
C GLU A 557 -26.16 6.86 -14.97
N ILE A 558 -26.34 5.55 -14.83
CA ILE A 558 -25.95 4.59 -15.87
C ILE A 558 -27.10 4.52 -16.88
N ASP A 559 -26.78 4.63 -18.17
CA ASP A 559 -27.76 4.45 -19.25
C ASP A 559 -28.31 3.01 -19.23
N SER A 560 -29.56 2.86 -18.80
CA SER A 560 -30.26 1.58 -18.66
C SER A 560 -30.63 0.94 -20.00
N ASP A 561 -30.53 1.65 -21.12
CA ASP A 561 -30.94 1.16 -22.44
C ASP A 561 -29.84 0.35 -23.15
N ILE A 562 -28.65 0.28 -22.55
CA ILE A 562 -27.50 -0.48 -23.06
C ILE A 562 -27.74 -1.99 -22.93
N LYS A 563 -27.63 -2.73 -24.04
CA LYS A 563 -27.75 -4.20 -24.07
C LYS A 563 -26.42 -4.87 -24.40
N SER A 564 -26.00 -5.78 -23.52
CA SER A 564 -24.88 -6.69 -23.78
C SER A 564 -25.29 -7.76 -24.80
N VAL A 565 -24.54 -7.90 -25.90
CA VAL A 565 -24.82 -8.86 -26.98
C VAL A 565 -23.70 -9.89 -27.08
N PHE A 566 -24.07 -11.17 -27.13
CA PHE A 566 -23.13 -12.28 -27.32
C PHE A 566 -23.52 -13.09 -28.56
N GLU A 567 -22.73 -12.99 -29.61
CA GLU A 567 -22.86 -13.76 -30.86
C GLU A 567 -21.83 -14.90 -30.89
N THR A 568 -21.99 -15.83 -31.84
CA THR A 568 -20.97 -16.83 -32.15
C THR A 568 -19.79 -16.14 -32.85
N GLY A 569 -18.64 -16.08 -32.18
CA GLY A 569 -17.44 -15.46 -32.72
C GLY A 569 -16.77 -16.26 -33.83
N SER A 570 -15.59 -15.81 -34.26
CA SER A 570 -14.81 -16.46 -35.31
C SER A 570 -13.81 -17.50 -34.76
N ASP A 571 -13.45 -18.48 -35.58
CA ASP A 571 -12.64 -19.65 -35.17
C ASP A 571 -11.11 -19.41 -35.13
N TYR A 572 -10.63 -18.17 -35.27
CA TYR A 572 -9.19 -17.87 -35.25
C TYR A 572 -8.63 -17.75 -33.81
N GLU A 573 -7.32 -17.93 -33.69
CA GLU A 573 -6.58 -17.76 -32.43
C GLU A 573 -6.36 -16.27 -32.12
N VAL A 574 -6.68 -15.87 -30.89
CA VAL A 574 -6.47 -14.49 -30.41
C VAL A 574 -5.05 -14.32 -29.89
N LYS A 575 -4.35 -13.29 -30.37
CA LYS A 575 -3.02 -12.92 -29.88
C LYS A 575 -3.12 -11.69 -29.00
N LEU A 576 -2.65 -11.82 -27.75
CA LEU A 576 -2.61 -10.70 -26.83
C LEU A 576 -1.61 -9.64 -27.31
N ALA A 577 -2.07 -8.40 -27.31
CA ALA A 577 -1.26 -7.22 -27.58
C ALA A 577 -0.18 -7.03 -26.48
N LYS A 578 0.92 -6.41 -26.87
CA LYS A 578 2.06 -6.11 -25.99
C LYS A 578 2.18 -4.62 -25.71
N SER A 579 2.84 -4.27 -24.61
CA SER A 579 3.14 -2.88 -24.31
C SER A 579 3.92 -2.21 -25.44
N SER A 580 3.77 -0.89 -25.56
CA SER A 580 4.28 -0.11 -26.68
C SER A 580 5.81 -0.13 -26.77
N GLY A 581 6.49 -0.16 -25.63
CA GLY A 581 7.96 -0.01 -25.52
C GLY A 581 8.50 1.38 -25.91
N LEU A 582 7.63 2.31 -26.34
CA LEU A 582 8.01 3.67 -26.68
C LEU A 582 8.16 4.54 -25.42
N PRO A 583 9.08 5.53 -25.43
CA PRO A 583 9.12 6.59 -24.42
C PRO A 583 7.81 7.38 -24.35
N VAL A 584 7.51 7.96 -23.19
CA VAL A 584 6.28 8.72 -22.90
C VAL A 584 5.95 9.73 -24.01
N ALA A 585 6.91 10.59 -24.37
CA ALA A 585 6.72 11.61 -25.41
C ALA A 585 6.28 11.01 -26.77
N GLY A 586 6.90 9.88 -27.16
CA GLY A 586 6.55 9.19 -28.40
C GLY A 586 5.16 8.53 -28.38
N ARG A 587 4.67 8.14 -27.19
CA ARG A 587 3.30 7.63 -27.01
C ARG A 587 2.29 8.75 -27.11
N ILE A 588 2.53 9.85 -26.39
CA ILE A 588 1.65 11.02 -26.36
C ILE A 588 1.52 11.66 -27.75
N GLU A 589 2.61 11.81 -28.50
CA GLU A 589 2.57 12.29 -29.89
C GLU A 589 1.59 11.47 -30.76
N ARG A 590 1.61 10.14 -30.62
CA ARG A 590 0.73 9.24 -31.38
C ARG A 590 -0.72 9.33 -30.91
N VAL A 591 -0.96 9.31 -29.60
CA VAL A 591 -2.30 9.42 -29.02
C VAL A 591 -2.96 10.74 -29.41
N VAL A 592 -2.23 11.86 -29.34
CA VAL A 592 -2.75 13.18 -29.72
C VAL A 592 -3.12 13.23 -31.21
N ARG A 593 -2.28 12.69 -32.11
CA ARG A 593 -2.61 12.60 -33.54
C ARG A 593 -3.82 11.72 -33.82
N ALA A 594 -3.90 10.57 -33.14
CA ALA A 594 -5.06 9.69 -33.22
C ALA A 594 -6.33 10.38 -32.72
N LEU A 595 -6.26 11.09 -31.60
CA LEU A 595 -7.36 11.90 -31.06
C LEU A 595 -7.80 13.00 -32.02
N ASP A 596 -6.87 13.71 -32.66
CA ASP A 596 -7.19 14.69 -33.70
C ASP A 596 -7.99 14.04 -34.84
N ALA A 597 -7.55 12.87 -35.31
CA ALA A 597 -8.28 12.12 -36.32
C ALA A 597 -9.66 11.66 -35.84
N ILE A 598 -9.78 11.18 -34.60
CA ILE A 598 -11.05 10.76 -33.99
C ILE A 598 -12.02 11.93 -33.86
N ILE A 599 -11.57 13.08 -33.35
CA ILE A 599 -12.38 14.30 -33.17
C ILE A 599 -12.85 14.85 -34.53
N ASN A 600 -12.01 14.79 -35.55
CA ASN A 600 -12.38 15.19 -36.92
C ASN A 600 -13.37 14.21 -37.56
N ASN A 601 -13.35 12.94 -37.17
CA ASN A 601 -14.27 11.89 -37.63
C ASN A 601 -15.33 11.53 -36.58
N PHE A 602 -15.65 12.44 -35.64
CA PHE A 602 -16.50 12.12 -34.49
C PHE A 602 -17.92 11.73 -34.90
N GLY A 603 -18.54 12.45 -35.84
CA GLY A 603 -19.91 12.17 -36.29
C GLY A 603 -20.09 10.74 -36.84
N PRO A 604 -19.23 10.27 -37.76
CA PRO A 604 -19.24 8.87 -38.20
C PRO A 604 -18.95 7.83 -37.11
N LEU A 605 -18.07 8.13 -36.16
CA LEU A 605 -17.72 7.19 -35.07
C LEU A 605 -18.82 7.12 -34.00
N PHE A 606 -19.46 8.23 -33.69
CA PHE A 606 -20.44 8.36 -32.63
C PHE A 606 -21.74 9.01 -33.15
N PRO A 607 -22.48 8.34 -34.04
CA PRO A 607 -23.73 8.85 -34.57
C PRO A 607 -24.78 8.99 -33.44
N GLY A 608 -25.45 10.14 -33.40
CA GLY A 608 -26.46 10.48 -32.40
C GLY A 608 -25.93 11.00 -31.05
N ILE A 609 -24.62 11.17 -30.90
CA ILE A 609 -23.98 11.69 -29.69
C ILE A 609 -23.61 13.18 -29.88
N PHE A 610 -23.93 14.02 -28.89
CA PHE A 610 -23.91 15.49 -28.96
C PHE A 610 -22.56 16.12 -28.59
N GLY A 611 -22.47 17.46 -28.74
CA GLY A 611 -21.24 18.26 -28.59
C GLY A 611 -20.45 18.09 -27.28
N ASN A 612 -21.10 17.76 -26.17
CA ASN A 612 -20.44 17.61 -24.86
C ASN A 612 -19.40 16.48 -24.82
N ASP A 613 -19.65 15.35 -25.49
CA ASP A 613 -18.69 14.23 -25.52
C ASP A 613 -17.49 14.54 -26.43
N LYS A 614 -17.73 15.29 -27.51
CA LYS A 614 -16.64 15.82 -28.35
C LYS A 614 -15.78 16.80 -27.56
N GLU A 615 -16.39 17.67 -26.75
CA GLU A 615 -15.68 18.60 -25.86
C GLU A 615 -14.85 17.85 -24.82
N ARG A 616 -15.37 16.78 -24.23
CA ARG A 616 -14.60 15.92 -23.30
C ARG A 616 -13.36 15.32 -23.95
N LEU A 617 -13.45 14.85 -25.20
CA LEU A 617 -12.27 14.37 -25.95
C LEU A 617 -11.28 15.50 -26.25
N GLN A 618 -11.75 16.72 -26.51
CA GLN A 618 -10.89 17.90 -26.69
C GLN A 618 -10.16 18.25 -25.39
N THR A 619 -10.84 18.22 -24.25
CA THR A 619 -10.25 18.46 -22.93
C THR A 619 -9.21 17.39 -22.56
N LEU A 620 -9.51 16.12 -22.81
CA LEU A 620 -8.56 15.02 -22.64
C LEU A 620 -7.31 15.20 -23.53
N ARG A 621 -7.52 15.61 -24.78
CA ARG A 621 -6.43 15.89 -25.71
C ARG A 621 -5.54 17.02 -25.21
N SER A 622 -6.10 18.14 -24.75
CA SER A 622 -5.30 19.25 -24.19
C SER A 622 -4.50 18.80 -22.98
N TRP A 623 -5.12 18.03 -22.08
CA TRP A 623 -4.44 17.49 -20.90
C TRP A 623 -3.28 16.54 -21.25
N PHE A 624 -3.39 15.72 -22.31
CA PHE A 624 -2.25 14.93 -22.77
C PHE A 624 -1.05 15.77 -23.22
N ILE A 625 -1.30 16.95 -23.79
CA ILE A 625 -0.25 17.86 -24.26
C ILE A 625 0.36 18.65 -23.09
N GLU A 626 -0.48 19.11 -22.17
CA GLU A 626 -0.10 20.07 -21.13
C GLU A 626 0.42 19.39 -19.86
N ASP A 627 -0.20 18.27 -19.44
CA ASP A 627 -0.06 17.76 -18.08
C ASP A 627 0.55 16.35 -17.99
N PHE A 628 0.21 15.43 -18.92
CA PHE A 628 0.55 14.00 -18.78
C PHE A 628 2.05 13.77 -18.56
N GLN A 629 2.90 14.35 -19.41
CA GLN A 629 4.34 14.15 -19.32
C GLN A 629 4.90 14.71 -18.01
N ASN A 630 4.48 15.91 -17.62
CA ASN A 630 4.92 16.56 -16.39
C ASN A 630 4.55 15.74 -15.14
N ILE A 631 3.33 15.17 -15.12
CA ILE A 631 2.87 14.30 -14.01
C ILE A 631 3.72 13.02 -13.93
N VAL A 632 4.07 12.41 -15.06
CA VAL A 632 4.88 11.18 -15.09
C VAL A 632 6.32 11.46 -14.64
N GLU A 633 6.90 12.58 -15.08
CA GLU A 633 8.30 12.94 -14.79
C GLU A 633 8.51 13.42 -13.35
N LYS A 634 7.66 14.35 -12.89
CA LYS A 634 7.77 14.96 -11.56
C LYS A 634 7.09 14.14 -10.47
N GLY A 635 5.95 13.52 -10.78
CA GLY A 635 5.12 12.87 -9.78
C GLY A 635 4.41 13.88 -8.88
N ARG A 636 4.22 13.48 -7.62
CA ARG A 636 3.55 14.24 -6.57
C ARG A 636 4.47 14.32 -5.35
N ASP A 637 4.71 15.51 -4.85
CA ASP A 637 5.44 15.68 -3.59
C ASP A 637 4.61 15.14 -2.42
N ASN A 638 5.28 14.43 -1.53
CA ASN A 638 4.71 14.02 -0.25
C ASN A 638 5.19 15.00 0.83
N ARG A 639 4.87 14.70 2.09
CA ARG A 639 5.30 15.56 3.20
C ARG A 639 6.83 15.70 3.25
N ILE A 640 7.27 16.95 3.28
CA ILE A 640 8.68 17.33 3.36
C ILE A 640 9.19 17.14 4.80
N ILE A 641 10.39 16.58 4.92
CA ILE A 641 11.11 16.46 6.19
C ILE A 641 12.57 16.86 5.94
N PRO A 642 13.18 17.69 6.80
CA PRO A 642 14.59 18.03 6.64
C PRO A 642 15.48 16.79 6.54
N GLY A 643 16.41 16.79 5.59
CA GLY A 643 17.33 15.67 5.36
C GLY A 643 16.75 14.50 4.57
N GLN A 644 15.51 14.60 4.07
CA GLN A 644 14.88 13.55 3.29
C GLN A 644 13.96 14.10 2.18
N LEU A 645 14.13 13.64 0.94
CA LEU A 645 13.12 13.88 -0.11
C LEU A 645 12.08 12.77 -0.12
N ASN A 646 10.81 13.16 -0.26
CA ASN A 646 9.67 12.24 -0.32
C ASN A 646 8.71 12.65 -1.42
N PHE A 647 8.44 11.71 -2.32
CA PHE A 647 7.53 11.94 -3.44
C PHE A 647 6.97 10.61 -3.94
N SER A 648 5.83 10.66 -4.62
CA SER A 648 5.23 9.53 -5.34
C SER A 648 5.35 9.75 -6.85
N LYS A 649 5.85 8.77 -7.60
CA LYS A 649 5.86 8.79 -9.08
C LYS A 649 4.84 7.79 -9.67
N PHE A 650 4.43 8.09 -10.91
CA PHE A 650 3.45 7.33 -11.70
C PHE A 650 4.04 6.91 -13.06
N ASP A 651 5.30 6.47 -13.03
CA ASP A 651 6.14 6.19 -14.18
C ASP A 651 6.32 4.69 -14.47
N SER A 652 5.73 3.83 -13.63
CA SER A 652 5.62 2.38 -13.84
C SER A 652 4.21 2.05 -14.31
N PHE A 653 4.03 1.69 -15.58
CA PHE A 653 2.71 1.39 -16.14
C PHE A 653 2.41 -0.10 -16.18
N LYS A 654 1.12 -0.45 -16.23
CA LYS A 654 0.66 -1.82 -16.52
C LYS A 654 1.06 -2.23 -17.94
N GLU A 655 1.22 -3.53 -18.17
CA GLU A 655 1.72 -4.02 -19.46
C GLU A 655 0.60 -4.49 -20.39
N SER A 656 -0.47 -5.05 -19.83
CA SER A 656 -1.51 -5.76 -20.55
C SER A 656 -2.93 -5.30 -20.18
N CYS A 657 -3.75 -5.07 -21.19
CA CYS A 657 -5.17 -4.75 -21.03
C CYS A 657 -6.02 -5.55 -22.02
N VAL A 658 -7.12 -6.10 -21.52
CA VAL A 658 -8.18 -6.65 -22.35
C VAL A 658 -9.40 -5.75 -22.25
N TYR A 659 -9.89 -5.28 -23.40
CA TYR A 659 -11.14 -4.52 -23.50
C TYR A 659 -12.24 -5.46 -24.01
N ILE A 660 -13.28 -5.70 -23.22
CA ILE A 660 -14.42 -6.53 -23.59
C ILE A 660 -15.57 -5.63 -24.03
N SER A 661 -15.87 -5.62 -25.33
CA SER A 661 -16.93 -4.81 -25.92
C SER A 661 -18.21 -5.62 -26.05
N LEU A 662 -19.11 -5.52 -25.07
CA LEU A 662 -20.42 -6.19 -25.10
C LEU A 662 -21.48 -5.41 -25.88
N ASN A 663 -21.32 -4.10 -25.97
CA ASN A 663 -22.22 -3.20 -26.70
C ASN A 663 -21.93 -3.19 -28.20
N GLU A 664 -22.88 -2.72 -29.01
CA GLU A 664 -22.67 -2.52 -30.47
C GLU A 664 -21.66 -1.41 -30.77
N LYS A 665 -21.52 -0.43 -29.87
CA LYS A 665 -20.54 0.67 -29.88
C LYS A 665 -20.08 0.94 -28.45
N PRO A 666 -18.84 1.41 -28.22
CA PRO A 666 -18.37 1.63 -26.87
C PRO A 666 -19.07 2.80 -26.18
N ASN A 667 -19.33 2.67 -24.89
CA ASN A 667 -19.67 3.82 -24.05
C ASN A 667 -18.50 4.81 -24.00
N ILE A 668 -18.79 6.11 -24.05
CA ILE A 668 -17.76 7.17 -24.09
C ILE A 668 -16.80 7.13 -22.89
N GLU A 669 -17.25 6.76 -21.70
CA GLU A 669 -16.41 6.63 -20.50
C GLU A 669 -15.39 5.50 -20.63
N THR A 670 -15.85 4.33 -21.09
CA THR A 670 -14.98 3.17 -21.34
C THR A 670 -14.01 3.45 -22.50
N PHE A 671 -14.46 4.23 -23.48
CA PHE A 671 -13.63 4.68 -24.60
C PHE A 671 -12.52 5.65 -24.16
N ILE A 672 -12.82 6.58 -23.26
CA ILE A 672 -11.82 7.47 -22.66
C ILE A 672 -10.79 6.67 -21.85
N ASN A 673 -11.23 5.65 -21.11
CA ASN A 673 -10.34 4.72 -20.42
C ASN A 673 -9.42 3.97 -21.38
N PHE A 674 -9.96 3.50 -22.50
CA PHE A 674 -9.18 2.90 -23.58
C PHE A 674 -8.10 3.86 -24.13
N LEU A 675 -8.44 5.13 -24.36
CA LEU A 675 -7.47 6.14 -24.82
C LEU A 675 -6.39 6.42 -23.76
N MET A 676 -6.76 6.45 -22.47
CA MET A 676 -5.82 6.60 -21.37
C MET A 676 -4.84 5.41 -21.28
N ALA A 677 -5.34 4.19 -21.45
CA ALA A 677 -4.50 2.99 -21.48
C ALA A 677 -3.47 3.05 -22.63
N LEU A 678 -3.87 3.55 -23.81
CA LEU A 678 -2.94 3.77 -24.93
C LEU A 678 -1.86 4.81 -24.60
N ALA A 679 -2.21 5.92 -23.94
CA ALA A 679 -1.25 6.95 -23.51
C ALA A 679 -0.25 6.40 -22.49
N CYS A 680 -0.71 5.53 -21.60
CA CYS A 680 0.12 4.79 -20.65
C CYS A 680 0.99 3.71 -21.32
N GLY A 681 0.79 3.43 -22.61
CA GLY A 681 1.57 2.47 -23.39
C GLY A 681 1.22 1.01 -23.15
N VAL A 682 0.06 0.76 -22.54
CA VAL A 682 -0.45 -0.58 -22.26
C VAL A 682 -0.75 -1.30 -23.58
N GLY A 683 -0.48 -2.60 -23.66
CA GLY A 683 -0.92 -3.42 -24.79
C GLY A 683 -2.40 -3.73 -24.68
N ILE A 684 -3.21 -3.33 -25.67
CA ILE A 684 -4.67 -3.47 -25.61
C ILE A 684 -5.18 -4.50 -26.61
N THR A 685 -5.84 -5.53 -26.11
CA THR A 685 -6.55 -6.53 -26.93
C THR A 685 -8.04 -6.30 -26.80
N VAL A 686 -8.70 -5.89 -27.88
CA VAL A 686 -10.14 -5.64 -27.88
C VAL A 686 -10.89 -6.90 -28.31
N LEU A 687 -11.78 -7.40 -27.46
CA LEU A 687 -12.61 -8.57 -27.71
C LEU A 687 -14.06 -8.12 -27.93
N CYS A 688 -14.50 -8.19 -29.17
CA CYS A 688 -15.85 -7.83 -29.59
C CYS A 688 -16.73 -9.08 -29.56
N THR A 689 -17.84 -9.04 -28.82
CA THR A 689 -18.78 -10.17 -28.71
C THR A 689 -19.91 -10.13 -29.73
N ASN A 690 -19.94 -9.11 -30.60
CA ASN A 690 -20.91 -8.97 -31.68
C ASN A 690 -20.25 -8.34 -32.93
N GLN A 691 -20.79 -8.64 -34.11
CA GLN A 691 -20.21 -8.22 -35.38
C GLN A 691 -20.21 -6.70 -35.57
N LYS A 692 -21.24 -5.99 -35.08
CA LYS A 692 -21.33 -4.53 -35.19
C LYS A 692 -20.21 -3.83 -34.41
N SER A 693 -19.97 -4.27 -33.18
CA SER A 693 -18.84 -3.83 -32.35
C SER A 693 -17.50 -4.09 -33.04
N TYR A 694 -17.33 -5.29 -33.61
CA TYR A 694 -16.10 -5.63 -34.33
C TYR A 694 -15.84 -4.69 -35.51
N ILE A 695 -16.85 -4.42 -36.34
CA ILE A 695 -16.73 -3.46 -37.46
C ILE A 695 -16.34 -2.06 -36.95
N TRP A 696 -16.98 -1.61 -35.86
CA TRP A 696 -16.69 -0.31 -35.25
C TRP A 696 -15.23 -0.22 -34.78
N TRP A 697 -14.77 -1.22 -34.02
CA TRP A 697 -13.42 -1.26 -33.48
C TRP A 697 -12.36 -1.44 -34.57
N ARG A 698 -12.64 -2.20 -35.64
CA ARG A 698 -11.76 -2.30 -36.80
C ARG A 698 -11.56 -0.95 -37.47
N TYR A 699 -12.64 -0.20 -37.67
CA TYR A 699 -12.55 1.14 -38.26
C TYR A 699 -11.72 2.10 -37.39
N LEU A 700 -11.90 2.07 -36.07
CA LEU A 700 -11.07 2.84 -35.15
C LEU A 700 -9.59 2.40 -35.21
N ILE A 701 -9.31 1.10 -35.17
CA ILE A 701 -7.93 0.58 -35.21
C ILE A 701 -7.23 0.98 -36.52
N ASP A 702 -7.94 1.02 -37.64
CA ASP A 702 -7.38 1.52 -38.89
C ASP A 702 -7.00 3.01 -38.79
N ILE A 703 -7.77 3.83 -38.05
CA ILE A 703 -7.39 5.22 -37.73
C ILE A 703 -6.11 5.24 -36.88
N LEU A 704 -6.00 4.37 -35.86
CA LEU A 704 -4.81 4.28 -35.01
C LEU A 704 -3.57 3.85 -35.81
N ILE A 705 -3.68 2.83 -36.65
CA ILE A 705 -2.57 2.35 -37.50
C ILE A 705 -2.11 3.44 -38.46
N LYS A 706 -3.03 4.17 -39.11
CA LYS A 706 -2.70 5.34 -39.95
C LYS A 706 -1.94 6.42 -39.16
N ASN A 707 -2.19 6.52 -37.85
CA ASN A 707 -1.49 7.41 -36.92
C ASN A 707 -0.29 6.75 -36.21
N ARG A 708 0.32 5.73 -36.84
CA ARG A 708 1.59 5.08 -36.46
C ARG A 708 1.54 4.25 -35.17
N PHE A 709 0.37 3.72 -34.82
CA PHE A 709 0.28 2.62 -33.85
C PHE A 709 0.67 1.28 -34.50
N SER A 710 1.27 0.39 -33.71
CA SER A 710 1.63 -0.96 -34.14
C SER A 710 0.47 -1.92 -33.88
N SER A 711 0.16 -2.81 -34.83
CA SER A 711 -0.80 -3.90 -34.63
C SER A 711 -0.37 -4.90 -33.55
N ARG A 712 0.90 -4.85 -33.10
CA ARG A 712 1.36 -5.62 -31.93
C ARG A 712 0.97 -4.97 -30.60
N ASN A 713 0.72 -3.66 -30.58
CA ASN A 713 0.34 -2.91 -29.38
C ASN A 713 -1.16 -2.76 -29.21
N ILE A 714 -1.90 -2.81 -30.33
CA ILE A 714 -3.36 -2.81 -30.30
C ILE A 714 -3.94 -3.59 -31.48
N ASP A 715 -4.92 -4.43 -31.19
CA ASP A 715 -5.72 -5.13 -32.20
C ASP A 715 -7.12 -5.48 -31.64
N CYS A 716 -8.05 -5.84 -32.53
CA CYS A 716 -9.36 -6.34 -32.12
C CYS A 716 -9.77 -7.63 -32.82
N TYR A 717 -10.61 -8.39 -32.13
CA TYR A 717 -11.05 -9.73 -32.52
C TYR A 717 -12.56 -9.88 -32.26
N PHE A 718 -13.29 -10.40 -33.25
CA PHE A 718 -14.65 -10.92 -33.06
C PHE A 718 -14.60 -12.32 -32.43
N VAL A 719 -15.11 -12.46 -31.21
CA VAL A 719 -14.93 -13.67 -30.38
C VAL A 719 -16.22 -14.15 -29.74
N GLY A 720 -16.30 -15.45 -29.52
CA GLY A 720 -17.33 -16.08 -28.69
C GLY A 720 -16.93 -16.08 -27.22
N PHE A 721 -17.88 -16.37 -26.33
CA PHE A 721 -17.62 -16.39 -24.88
C PHE A 721 -16.58 -17.45 -24.49
N ASP A 722 -16.54 -18.61 -25.16
CA ASP A 722 -15.54 -19.65 -24.89
C ASP A 722 -14.10 -19.18 -25.14
N GLN A 723 -13.89 -18.29 -26.12
CA GLN A 723 -12.58 -17.67 -26.35
C GLN A 723 -12.24 -16.67 -25.24
N ILE A 724 -13.22 -15.91 -24.74
CA ILE A 724 -13.04 -15.03 -23.58
C ILE A 724 -12.60 -15.85 -22.36
N THR A 725 -13.26 -16.98 -22.09
CA THR A 725 -12.87 -17.90 -21.01
C THR A 725 -11.44 -18.42 -21.16
N LYS A 726 -11.00 -18.75 -22.39
CA LYS A 726 -9.59 -19.12 -22.63
C LYS A 726 -8.62 -17.96 -22.40
N ILE A 727 -9.00 -16.76 -22.81
CA ILE A 727 -8.16 -15.56 -22.64
C ILE A 727 -8.02 -15.19 -21.16
N ALA A 728 -9.09 -15.34 -20.38
CA ALA A 728 -9.11 -15.08 -18.94
C ALA A 728 -8.08 -15.89 -18.14
N GLN A 729 -7.54 -16.99 -18.72
CA GLN A 729 -6.50 -17.81 -18.10
C GLN A 729 -5.08 -17.20 -18.22
N ASN A 730 -4.92 -16.13 -19.01
CA ASN A 730 -3.64 -15.44 -19.21
C ASN A 730 -3.39 -14.39 -18.12
N GLN A 731 -2.13 -13.94 -18.01
CA GLN A 731 -1.77 -12.85 -17.11
C GLN A 731 -2.22 -11.52 -17.72
N ILE A 732 -3.19 -10.87 -17.07
CA ILE A 732 -3.80 -9.63 -17.56
C ILE A 732 -3.86 -8.64 -16.40
N ASP A 733 -3.25 -7.47 -16.59
CA ASP A 733 -3.19 -6.44 -15.54
C ASP A 733 -4.52 -5.70 -15.40
N VAL A 734 -5.17 -5.39 -16.51
CA VAL A 734 -6.40 -4.59 -16.53
C VAL A 734 -7.45 -5.19 -17.47
N VAL A 735 -8.69 -5.29 -17.01
CA VAL A 735 -9.83 -5.67 -17.82
C VAL A 735 -10.83 -4.52 -17.83
N ILE A 736 -11.02 -3.90 -18.99
CA ILE A 736 -12.06 -2.90 -19.21
C ILE A 736 -13.26 -3.64 -19.79
N VAL A 737 -14.42 -3.51 -19.17
CA VAL A 737 -15.65 -4.13 -19.68
C VAL A 737 -16.65 -3.03 -20.01
N ASP A 738 -17.22 -3.08 -21.20
CA ASP A 738 -18.35 -2.22 -21.58
C ASP A 738 -19.60 -3.09 -21.77
N GLY A 739 -20.71 -2.70 -21.15
CA GLY A 739 -21.95 -3.49 -21.14
C GLY A 739 -22.88 -3.15 -19.98
N ASN A 740 -24.02 -3.84 -19.93
CA ASN A 740 -24.94 -3.79 -18.79
C ASN A 740 -24.45 -4.64 -17.60
N ASN A 741 -25.08 -4.48 -16.43
CA ASN A 741 -24.67 -5.15 -15.19
C ASN A 741 -24.53 -6.68 -15.34
N GLU A 742 -25.49 -7.34 -15.98
CA GLU A 742 -25.48 -8.80 -16.18
C GLU A 742 -24.27 -9.25 -17.04
N GLY A 743 -24.04 -8.57 -18.17
CA GLY A 743 -22.91 -8.87 -19.04
C GLY A 743 -21.57 -8.60 -18.36
N VAL A 744 -21.45 -7.47 -17.66
CA VAL A 744 -20.24 -7.12 -16.91
C VAL A 744 -19.96 -8.15 -15.81
N GLN A 745 -20.98 -8.54 -15.03
CA GLN A 745 -20.82 -9.54 -13.98
C GLN A 745 -20.39 -10.89 -14.54
N ARG A 746 -20.95 -11.30 -15.69
CA ARG A 746 -20.58 -12.54 -16.37
C ARG A 746 -19.10 -12.54 -16.76
N VAL A 747 -18.59 -11.43 -17.28
CA VAL A 747 -17.18 -11.27 -17.65
C VAL A 747 -16.27 -11.25 -16.42
N ILE A 748 -16.57 -10.42 -15.42
CA ILE A 748 -15.74 -10.32 -14.21
C ILE A 748 -15.65 -11.68 -13.51
N THR A 749 -16.76 -12.42 -13.46
CA THR A 749 -16.78 -13.76 -12.84
C THR A 749 -15.79 -14.72 -13.51
N GLU A 750 -15.70 -14.68 -14.84
CA GLU A 750 -14.77 -15.52 -15.59
C GLU A 750 -13.31 -15.14 -15.30
N PHE A 751 -12.96 -13.87 -15.44
CA PHE A 751 -11.60 -13.37 -15.16
C PHE A 751 -11.20 -13.53 -13.69
N SER A 752 -12.17 -13.56 -12.77
CA SER A 752 -11.90 -13.76 -11.34
C SER A 752 -11.53 -15.20 -11.00
N ASN A 753 -11.82 -16.19 -11.87
CA ASN A 753 -11.50 -17.59 -11.59
C ASN A 753 -9.99 -17.84 -11.45
N ASP A 754 -9.18 -17.08 -12.17
CA ASP A 754 -7.72 -17.21 -12.21
C ASP A 754 -6.97 -16.03 -11.57
N LEU A 755 -7.70 -15.16 -10.86
CA LEU A 755 -7.14 -14.04 -10.12
C LEU A 755 -6.06 -14.53 -9.13
N GLY A 756 -4.90 -13.85 -9.14
CA GLY A 756 -3.82 -14.12 -8.20
C GLY A 756 -2.92 -15.33 -8.54
N LYS A 757 -3.02 -15.90 -9.75
CA LYS A 757 -2.00 -16.85 -10.25
C LYS A 757 -0.63 -16.19 -10.50
N SER A 758 -0.60 -14.88 -10.74
CA SER A 758 0.65 -14.14 -11.06
C SER A 758 0.53 -12.61 -10.92
N VAL A 759 -0.63 -12.04 -11.21
CA VAL A 759 -0.93 -10.62 -11.05
C VAL A 759 -2.33 -10.43 -10.46
N MET A 760 -2.52 -9.32 -9.74
CA MET A 760 -3.84 -8.86 -9.30
C MET A 760 -4.49 -8.02 -10.40
N THR A 761 -5.43 -8.61 -11.14
CA THR A 761 -6.14 -7.95 -12.24
C THR A 761 -7.07 -6.84 -11.72
N ARG A 762 -7.00 -5.66 -12.33
CA ARG A 762 -7.89 -4.52 -12.05
C ARG A 762 -9.05 -4.51 -13.04
N PHE A 763 -10.27 -4.43 -12.54
CA PHE A 763 -11.48 -4.30 -13.35
C PHE A 763 -11.91 -2.84 -13.47
N VAL A 764 -12.20 -2.40 -14.69
CA VAL A 764 -12.77 -1.08 -14.98
C VAL A 764 -14.14 -1.30 -15.62
N THR A 765 -15.19 -0.79 -14.98
CA THR A 765 -16.58 -1.11 -15.34
C THR A 765 -17.44 0.15 -15.39
N PRO A 766 -18.51 0.20 -16.21
CA PRO A 766 -19.38 1.36 -16.31
C PRO A 766 -20.09 1.70 -14.99
N MET A 767 -20.19 0.72 -14.08
CA MET A 767 -20.83 0.86 -12.77
C MET A 767 -20.00 1.68 -11.77
N GLU A 768 -18.68 1.75 -11.95
CA GLU A 768 -17.76 2.39 -11.02
C GLU A 768 -16.61 3.04 -11.79
N MET A 769 -16.93 4.03 -12.63
CA MET A 769 -15.92 4.74 -13.40
C MET A 769 -15.49 6.03 -12.71
N THR A 770 -14.18 6.27 -12.77
CA THR A 770 -13.65 7.61 -12.58
C THR A 770 -14.30 8.54 -13.62
N PRO A 771 -14.86 9.68 -13.22
CA PRO A 771 -15.45 10.61 -14.18
C PRO A 771 -14.39 11.06 -15.19
N ALA A 772 -14.76 11.13 -16.46
CA ALA A 772 -13.83 11.51 -17.52
C ALA A 772 -13.11 12.84 -17.32
N SER A 773 -13.68 13.75 -16.53
CA SER A 773 -13.03 15.02 -16.16
C SER A 773 -11.82 14.85 -15.24
N SER A 774 -11.69 13.72 -14.53
CA SER A 774 -10.56 13.44 -13.63
C SER A 774 -9.47 12.64 -14.35
N HIS A 775 -8.76 13.31 -15.28
CA HIS A 775 -7.76 12.65 -16.13
C HIS A 775 -6.60 12.00 -15.35
N PHE A 776 -6.16 12.60 -14.24
CA PHE A 776 -5.13 12.00 -13.40
C PHE A 776 -5.60 10.66 -12.81
N ASP A 777 -6.83 10.60 -12.30
CA ASP A 777 -7.39 9.38 -11.72
C ASP A 777 -7.58 8.27 -12.78
N LEU A 778 -7.91 8.67 -14.01
CA LEU A 778 -7.92 7.76 -15.15
C LEU A 778 -6.52 7.21 -15.42
N MET A 779 -5.48 8.05 -15.41
CA MET A 779 -4.09 7.61 -15.57
C MET A 779 -3.67 6.67 -14.43
N PHE A 780 -4.02 6.98 -13.19
CA PHE A 780 -3.74 6.18 -11.99
C PHE A 780 -4.31 4.76 -12.08
N THR A 781 -5.37 4.54 -12.86
CA THR A 781 -5.90 3.20 -13.14
C THR A 781 -4.85 2.30 -13.81
N TYR A 782 -3.97 2.87 -14.65
CA TYR A 782 -2.97 2.16 -15.46
C TYR A 782 -1.53 2.37 -15.00
N ALA A 783 -1.30 3.17 -13.97
CA ALA A 783 0.00 3.39 -13.36
C ALA A 783 0.08 2.70 -11.99
N ASN A 784 1.28 2.21 -11.65
CA ASN A 784 1.63 1.81 -10.30
C ASN A 784 2.20 3.04 -9.58
N GLU A 785 1.61 3.42 -8.46
CA GLU A 785 2.20 4.45 -7.61
C GLU A 785 3.46 3.91 -6.94
N ARG A 786 4.57 4.62 -7.11
CA ARG A 786 5.85 4.32 -6.46
C ARG A 786 6.23 5.45 -5.51
N SER A 787 6.23 5.18 -4.22
CA SER A 787 6.63 6.14 -3.19
C SER A 787 8.14 6.05 -2.98
N TYR A 788 8.82 7.20 -2.98
CA TYR A 788 10.26 7.32 -2.83
C TYR A 788 10.59 8.03 -1.53
N ALA A 789 11.61 7.53 -0.84
CA ALA A 789 12.22 8.19 0.31
C ALA A 789 13.73 8.21 0.14
N VAL A 790 14.27 9.38 -0.18
CA VAL A 790 15.70 9.56 -0.47
C VAL A 790 16.38 10.24 0.70
N ASN A 791 17.34 9.55 1.33
CA ASN A 791 18.22 10.18 2.30
C ASN A 791 19.18 11.13 1.58
N VAL A 792 18.97 12.44 1.77
CA VAL A 792 19.83 13.46 1.17
C VAL A 792 21.02 13.82 2.04
N MET A 793 21.07 13.28 3.27
CA MET A 793 22.15 13.46 4.24
C MET A 793 23.25 12.40 4.14
N ARG A 794 23.16 11.46 3.20
CA ARG A 794 24.09 10.32 2.98
C ARG A 794 25.57 10.68 2.77
N HIS A 795 25.88 11.96 2.55
CA HIS A 795 27.25 12.48 2.44
C HIS A 795 27.68 13.28 3.70
N GLY A 796 26.91 13.14 4.79
CA GLY A 796 27.07 13.93 6.01
C GLY A 796 26.55 15.37 5.92
N ALA A 797 25.88 15.76 4.84
CA ALA A 797 25.30 17.08 4.58
C ALA A 797 24.12 16.97 3.61
N PRO A 798 23.11 17.86 3.66
CA PRO A 798 22.03 17.85 2.68
C PRO A 798 22.60 18.27 1.32
N MET A 799 22.34 17.49 0.29
CA MET A 799 22.52 17.98 -1.08
C MET A 799 21.47 19.06 -1.34
N GLU A 800 21.90 20.24 -1.82
CA GLU A 800 20.97 21.22 -2.38
C GLU A 800 20.45 20.65 -3.71
N LEU A 801 19.24 20.09 -3.66
CA LEU A 801 18.64 19.36 -4.77
C LEU A 801 17.73 20.23 -5.64
N GLU A 802 17.80 21.56 -5.53
CA GLU A 802 16.94 22.48 -6.31
C GLU A 802 17.14 22.40 -7.84
N ASN A 803 18.10 21.61 -8.33
CA ASN A 803 18.43 21.46 -9.76
C ASN A 803 18.48 20.00 -10.27
N LEU A 804 17.82 19.03 -9.63
CA LEU A 804 17.73 17.65 -10.12
C LEU A 804 16.37 17.30 -10.74
#